data_AF-A0A918GV31-F1
#
_entry.id   AF-A0A918GV31-F1
#
_cell.length_a   1.000
_cell.length_b   1.000
_cell.length_c   1.000
_cell.angle_alpha   90.00
_cell.angle_beta   90.00
_cell.angle_gamma   90.00
#
_symmetry.space_group_name_H-M   'P 1'
#
loop_
_entity.id
_entity.type
_entity.pdbx_description
1 polymer ?
#
loop_
_entity_poly.entity_id
_entity_poly.type
_entity_poly.pdbx_seq_one_letter_code
_entity_poly.pdbx_strand_id
1 'polypeptide(L)'
;MRHANRYGSVPGRTFGRTRAGAVTVVLATLVTALAAPSGAAGAQGGLRPETQSLDGSGNNRAHPGWGRAGGAYARLAPAHYADGRSKPVAGPDPRYVSNRIFADEEVQGSRVMPANIFSERQVSQWAWTWAQFLDHTFALRLGEQATDPQGESADLTGDDSDPLELVSGKHYLPFTRSTPARGTGTRSPRQQVNMAGSYLDASAVYGGDGERLEWLRQGEVDGDLSDNGAKLLLPDDYLPRRDARGDARSAPATDIDGRLRADPGSAVVAGDVRVNNNIAVTGVQTLFAREHNRIVDALPAHLSEEEKFQTARRVVISEIQYITYTEFLPAVGITLPGYRGYDPRTDATLTNEFATVGYRAHSMIHGATSLNQPAGRYTEAQLEAFRAAGLVVMGAPDGPVSVEVSLEFMRDNPELLKDLGLGPLLQSLGDKAQYRNEEMTDHLLRSVPCSAPNADPACVFDLAATDLARSRDHGMPSYNDLREAYGLAPVTSFTGITGEARDTFPQDGELTPGAEIDDPDSVDFTDMRNLFGSKVGFQALPGDTSATTYTRRTPLAARLKAIYGSVDRVDAYVGMLAEPHLRGSEFGELQQAMWADQFRRLRDGDRFFYGNQSATLRAISRTYGIDFRHRLADVMAANTDIERSALPDNVFYSHGEVPAGSCRVRYAAGEPDAAGAFTGTLEIKNTGRTPLTAWALRYRYADGQKAVEVKGAVVSQNGTDVTVHSPDSGGTIRPGRTLRVPFTGTADATGGGAADPAAFTLNTTRCSTR
;
A
#
# COMPACT_ATOMS: atom_id res chain seq x y z
N MET A 1 -47.19 -50.74 3.80
CA MET A 1 -46.85 -52.04 4.41
C MET A 1 -46.91 -53.13 3.34
N ARG A 2 -45.82 -53.90 3.21
CA ARG A 2 -45.67 -55.31 2.77
C ARG A 2 -46.65 -55.93 1.75
N HIS A 3 -46.10 -56.37 0.61
CA HIS A 3 -46.00 -57.76 0.09
C HIS A 3 -45.74 -57.72 -1.44
N ALA A 4 -44.72 -58.45 -1.94
CA ALA A 4 -44.79 -59.69 -2.77
C ALA A 4 -45.56 -59.51 -4.10
N ASN A 5 -45.24 -60.10 -5.26
CA ASN A 5 -44.45 -61.25 -5.65
C ASN A 5 -44.38 -61.28 -7.20
N ARG A 6 -43.35 -61.95 -7.76
CA ARG A 6 -43.32 -62.89 -8.92
C ARG A 6 -44.11 -62.57 -10.21
N TYR A 7 -43.43 -62.44 -11.36
CA TYR A 7 -43.05 -63.50 -12.34
C TYR A 7 -44.20 -64.14 -13.14
N GLY A 8 -44.13 -64.02 -14.48
CA GLY A 8 -44.88 -64.78 -15.50
C GLY A 8 -44.78 -64.07 -16.87
N SER A 9 -43.98 -64.55 -17.83
CA SER A 9 -44.27 -65.60 -18.83
C SER A 9 -44.62 -65.03 -20.23
N VAL A 10 -43.60 -64.88 -21.10
CA VAL A 10 -43.38 -65.58 -22.42
C VAL A 10 -44.64 -66.05 -23.20
N PRO A 11 -44.69 -66.09 -24.56
CA PRO A 11 -44.27 -65.16 -25.65
C PRO A 11 -45.32 -65.06 -26.81
N GLY A 12 -45.05 -64.27 -27.86
CA GLY A 12 -45.36 -64.74 -29.23
C GLY A 12 -45.92 -63.78 -30.31
N ARG A 13 -45.08 -63.56 -31.34
CA ARG A 13 -45.35 -63.45 -32.81
C ARG A 13 -46.09 -62.18 -33.30
N THR A 14 -45.70 -61.47 -34.38
CA THR A 14 -45.21 -61.87 -35.73
C THR A 14 -44.37 -60.77 -36.45
N PHE A 15 -43.57 -61.22 -37.43
CA PHE A 15 -42.86 -60.55 -38.57
C PHE A 15 -43.41 -59.20 -39.12
N GLY A 16 -42.65 -58.27 -39.72
CA GLY A 16 -41.23 -58.25 -40.13
C GLY A 16 -40.76 -56.97 -40.90
N ARG A 17 -39.57 -57.05 -41.53
CA ARG A 17 -38.79 -56.08 -42.40
C ARG A 17 -38.09 -54.92 -41.65
N THR A 18 -36.84 -54.47 -41.91
CA THR A 18 -35.81 -54.66 -42.96
C THR A 18 -34.44 -54.12 -42.47
N ARG A 19 -33.33 -54.74 -42.93
CA ARG A 19 -31.93 -54.26 -43.20
C ARG A 19 -31.24 -53.24 -42.26
N ALA A 20 -29.94 -53.29 -41.99
CA ALA A 20 -28.85 -54.23 -42.21
C ALA A 20 -27.69 -53.73 -41.33
N GLY A 21 -26.99 -54.64 -40.64
CA GLY A 21 -25.81 -54.35 -39.85
C GLY A 21 -24.63 -55.20 -40.31
N ALA A 22 -23.43 -54.69 -40.12
CA ALA A 22 -22.22 -55.49 -40.07
C ALA A 22 -21.35 -54.97 -38.92
N VAL A 23 -21.15 -55.85 -37.96
CA VAL A 23 -20.17 -55.82 -36.86
C VAL A 23 -18.94 -56.58 -37.35
N THR A 24 -17.72 -56.25 -36.90
CA THR A 24 -16.76 -57.22 -36.31
C THR A 24 -15.59 -56.48 -35.63
N VAL A 25 -15.23 -57.03 -34.47
CA VAL A 25 -14.20 -56.71 -33.48
C VAL A 25 -12.77 -56.96 -34.00
N VAL A 26 -11.73 -56.32 -33.42
CA VAL A 26 -10.46 -56.95 -32.95
C VAL A 26 -9.41 -55.91 -32.49
N LEU A 27 -8.65 -56.35 -31.47
CA LEU A 27 -7.45 -55.83 -30.80
C LEU A 27 -6.50 -54.92 -31.61
N ALA A 28 -5.92 -53.92 -30.94
CA ALA A 28 -4.87 -53.06 -31.46
C ALA A 28 -3.52 -53.27 -30.74
N THR A 29 -2.49 -53.69 -31.49
CA THR A 29 -1.07 -53.49 -31.15
C THR A 29 -0.29 -53.08 -32.40
N LEU A 30 0.41 -51.95 -32.25
CA LEU A 30 1.48 -51.30 -33.05
C LEU A 30 1.84 -51.83 -34.45
N VAL A 31 1.74 -50.94 -35.45
CA VAL A 31 2.80 -50.70 -36.45
C VAL A 31 2.83 -49.21 -36.80
N THR A 32 4.02 -48.62 -36.69
CA THR A 32 4.43 -47.29 -37.14
C THR A 32 4.29 -47.12 -38.66
N ALA A 33 3.60 -46.07 -39.11
CA ALA A 33 3.74 -45.54 -40.46
C ALA A 33 4.00 -44.03 -40.38
N LEU A 34 5.20 -43.63 -40.81
CA LEU A 34 5.57 -42.24 -41.04
C LEU A 34 4.66 -41.64 -42.12
N ALA A 35 3.95 -40.58 -41.78
CA ALA A 35 3.46 -39.60 -42.74
C ALA A 35 3.97 -38.22 -42.29
N ALA A 36 4.98 -37.72 -43.02
CA ALA A 36 5.43 -36.34 -42.92
C ALA A 36 4.31 -35.38 -43.41
N PRO A 37 4.27 -34.14 -42.92
CA PRO A 37 3.07 -33.33 -42.91
C PRO A 37 2.82 -32.67 -44.28
N SER A 38 1.60 -32.78 -44.79
CA SER A 38 1.08 -31.84 -45.78
C SER A 38 0.66 -30.57 -45.04
N GLY A 39 1.39 -29.49 -45.30
CA GLY A 39 1.13 -28.18 -44.70
C GLY A 39 -0.30 -27.70 -44.94
N ALA A 40 -0.95 -27.27 -43.86
CA ALA A 40 -2.11 -26.41 -43.92
C ALA A 40 -1.66 -25.01 -43.51
N ALA A 41 -1.62 -24.10 -44.48
CA ALA A 41 -1.61 -22.68 -44.24
C ALA A 41 -2.95 -22.26 -43.59
N GLY A 42 -2.87 -21.32 -42.64
CA GLY A 42 -3.96 -20.38 -42.37
C GLY A 42 -4.99 -20.78 -41.32
N ALA A 43 -4.60 -20.70 -40.05
CA ALA A 43 -5.47 -20.17 -39.01
C ALA A 43 -4.61 -19.30 -38.08
N GLN A 44 -4.48 -18.01 -38.42
CA GLN A 44 -4.04 -17.00 -37.46
C GLN A 44 -5.17 -16.78 -36.46
N GLY A 45 -5.41 -17.75 -35.58
CA GLY A 45 -6.23 -17.54 -34.40
C GLY A 45 -5.40 -16.74 -33.39
N GLY A 46 -5.91 -15.60 -32.94
CA GLY A 46 -5.27 -14.82 -31.88
C GLY A 46 -4.98 -15.68 -30.65
N LEU A 47 -3.93 -15.34 -29.90
CA LEU A 47 -3.68 -15.94 -28.60
C LEU A 47 -4.89 -15.65 -27.70
N ARG A 48 -5.69 -16.67 -27.39
CA ARG A 48 -6.82 -16.55 -26.45
C ARG A 48 -6.39 -17.05 -25.07
N PRO A 49 -5.92 -16.17 -24.18
CA PRO A 49 -5.65 -16.56 -22.79
C PRO A 49 -6.94 -17.07 -22.15
N GLU A 50 -6.82 -17.99 -21.19
CA GLU A 50 -7.97 -18.31 -20.34
C GLU A 50 -8.39 -17.04 -19.59
N THR A 51 -9.64 -16.63 -19.79
CA THR A 51 -10.23 -15.46 -19.14
C THR A 51 -10.43 -15.77 -17.66
N GLN A 52 -9.84 -14.94 -16.81
CA GLN A 52 -10.13 -14.91 -15.39
C GLN A 52 -11.50 -14.24 -15.19
N SER A 53 -12.36 -14.80 -14.33
CA SER A 53 -13.64 -14.14 -14.02
C SER A 53 -13.41 -12.78 -13.34
N LEU A 54 -14.43 -11.94 -13.29
CA LEU A 54 -14.36 -10.64 -12.60
C LEU A 54 -14.49 -10.80 -11.08
N ASP A 55 -15.27 -11.79 -10.64
CA ASP A 55 -15.55 -12.04 -9.22
C ASP A 55 -14.55 -13.01 -8.56
N GLY A 56 -13.54 -13.49 -9.28
CA GLY A 56 -12.57 -14.49 -8.82
C GLY A 56 -13.06 -15.95 -8.75
N SER A 57 -14.32 -16.22 -9.07
CA SER A 57 -14.85 -17.60 -9.13
C SER A 57 -14.12 -18.48 -10.15
N GLY A 58 -14.04 -19.78 -9.85
CA GLY A 58 -13.39 -20.75 -10.74
C GLY A 58 -11.86 -20.61 -10.85
N ASN A 59 -11.23 -19.74 -10.05
CA ASN A 59 -9.77 -19.69 -9.94
C ASN A 59 -9.23 -21.05 -9.45
N ASN A 60 -9.70 -21.55 -8.31
CA ASN A 60 -9.42 -22.92 -7.90
C ASN A 60 -10.42 -23.89 -8.54
N ARG A 61 -9.93 -24.90 -9.27
CA ARG A 61 -10.79 -25.88 -9.97
C ARG A 61 -11.50 -26.86 -9.04
N ALA A 62 -10.89 -27.22 -7.92
CA ALA A 62 -11.48 -28.14 -6.94
C ALA A 62 -12.41 -27.40 -5.96
N HIS A 63 -12.13 -26.12 -5.71
CA HIS A 63 -12.90 -25.25 -4.82
C HIS A 63 -13.28 -23.95 -5.54
N PRO A 64 -14.25 -23.96 -6.49
CA PRO A 64 -14.57 -22.82 -7.34
C PRO A 64 -15.04 -21.55 -6.61
N GLY A 65 -15.39 -21.65 -5.33
CA GLY A 65 -15.80 -20.52 -4.49
C GLY A 65 -14.69 -19.90 -3.64
N TRP A 66 -13.48 -20.47 -3.59
CA TRP A 66 -12.37 -19.88 -2.84
C TRP A 66 -11.97 -18.52 -3.42
N GLY A 67 -11.81 -17.55 -2.54
CA GLY A 67 -11.42 -16.19 -2.87
C GLY A 67 -12.42 -15.37 -3.70
N ARG A 68 -13.62 -15.88 -3.98
CA ARG A 68 -14.59 -15.13 -4.80
C ARG A 68 -15.20 -13.94 -4.05
N ALA A 69 -15.59 -12.90 -4.77
CA ALA A 69 -16.36 -11.79 -4.26
C ALA A 69 -17.72 -12.23 -3.69
N GLY A 70 -18.18 -11.56 -2.63
CA GLY A 70 -19.37 -11.93 -1.85
C GLY A 70 -19.20 -13.18 -0.98
N GLY A 71 -17.99 -13.74 -0.89
CA GLY A 71 -17.63 -14.83 0.03
C GLY A 71 -17.31 -14.32 1.44
N ALA A 72 -17.43 -15.19 2.44
CA ALA A 72 -16.93 -14.87 3.78
C ALA A 72 -15.40 -14.82 3.77
N TYR A 73 -14.80 -13.94 4.59
CA TYR A 73 -13.37 -14.00 4.88
C TYR A 73 -13.01 -15.37 5.48
N ALA A 74 -11.82 -15.87 5.17
CA ALA A 74 -11.26 -17.00 5.89
C ALA A 74 -10.88 -16.59 7.32
N ARG A 75 -10.67 -17.55 8.21
CA ARG A 75 -10.14 -17.30 9.55
C ARG A 75 -9.00 -18.25 9.87
N LEU A 76 -7.97 -17.73 10.53
CA LEU A 76 -6.87 -18.53 11.08
C LEU A 76 -7.12 -18.89 12.54
N ALA A 77 -7.83 -18.02 13.26
CA ALA A 77 -8.24 -18.26 14.63
C ALA A 77 -9.77 -18.28 14.76
N PRO A 78 -10.34 -18.98 15.76
CA PRO A 78 -11.76 -18.87 16.07
C PRO A 78 -12.17 -17.41 16.31
N ALA A 79 -13.38 -17.03 15.88
CA ALA A 79 -13.92 -15.71 16.17
C ALA A 79 -14.10 -15.51 17.68
N HIS A 80 -13.61 -14.39 18.20
CA HIS A 80 -13.62 -14.06 19.61
C HIS A 80 -14.72 -13.02 19.91
N TYR A 81 -15.89 -13.52 20.30
CA TYR A 81 -17.04 -12.73 20.73
C TYR A 81 -17.38 -13.08 22.19
N ALA A 82 -17.85 -12.09 22.96
CA ALA A 82 -18.16 -12.27 24.38
C ALA A 82 -19.24 -13.34 24.65
N ASP A 83 -20.17 -13.52 23.71
CA ASP A 83 -21.23 -14.53 23.75
C ASP A 83 -20.95 -15.73 22.83
N GLY A 84 -19.74 -15.80 22.26
CA GLY A 84 -19.34 -16.77 21.23
C GLY A 84 -20.13 -16.65 19.92
N ARG A 85 -20.90 -15.56 19.71
CA ARG A 85 -21.79 -15.41 18.56
C ARG A 85 -21.58 -14.09 17.84
N SER A 86 -21.87 -12.97 18.45
CA SER A 86 -21.83 -11.68 17.75
C SER A 86 -21.61 -10.49 18.65
N LYS A 87 -21.69 -10.62 19.97
CA LYS A 87 -21.44 -9.52 20.91
C LYS A 87 -19.94 -9.24 20.96
N PRO A 88 -19.47 -8.05 20.52
CA PRO A 88 -18.06 -7.68 20.63
C PRO A 88 -17.56 -7.83 22.07
N VAL A 89 -16.28 -8.18 22.23
CA VAL A 89 -15.67 -8.25 23.55
C VAL A 89 -15.60 -6.87 24.20
N ALA A 90 -15.74 -6.85 25.53
CA ALA A 90 -15.52 -5.63 26.29
C ALA A 90 -14.02 -5.32 26.36
N GLY A 91 -13.69 -4.04 26.50
CA GLY A 91 -12.32 -3.56 26.60
C GLY A 91 -12.31 -2.07 26.94
N PRO A 92 -11.12 -1.47 27.10
CA PRO A 92 -10.98 -0.02 27.23
C PRO A 92 -11.64 0.68 26.04
N ASP A 93 -12.22 1.85 26.26
CA ASP A 93 -12.90 2.63 25.22
C ASP A 93 -11.93 2.90 24.04
N PRO A 94 -12.34 2.67 22.77
CA PRO A 94 -11.42 2.85 21.64
C PRO A 94 -10.88 4.28 21.48
N ARG A 95 -11.67 5.31 21.80
CA ARG A 95 -11.23 6.71 21.75
C ARG A 95 -10.23 6.99 22.88
N TYR A 96 -10.50 6.49 24.08
CA TYR A 96 -9.55 6.57 25.20
C TYR A 96 -8.18 5.94 24.87
N VAL A 97 -8.18 4.77 24.23
CA VAL A 97 -6.95 4.13 23.74
C VAL A 97 -6.28 5.00 22.68
N SER A 98 -7.05 5.57 21.75
CA SER A 98 -6.53 6.45 20.70
C SER A 98 -5.81 7.67 21.25
N ASN A 99 -6.41 8.39 22.18
CA ASN A 99 -5.81 9.58 22.80
C ASN A 99 -4.49 9.27 23.51
N ARG A 100 -4.34 8.05 24.06
CA ARG A 100 -3.16 7.68 24.86
C ARG A 100 -2.12 6.87 24.11
N ILE A 101 -2.46 6.19 23.02
CA ILE A 101 -1.53 5.31 22.29
C ILE A 101 -1.22 5.88 20.90
N PHE A 102 -2.26 6.32 20.17
CA PHE A 102 -2.17 6.62 18.74
C PHE A 102 -1.86 8.08 18.39
N ALA A 103 -1.76 8.98 19.38
CA ALA A 103 -1.42 10.39 19.18
C ALA A 103 -0.04 10.55 18.49
N ASP A 104 0.07 11.36 17.44
CA ASP A 104 1.33 11.73 16.79
C ASP A 104 1.74 13.19 17.07
N GLU A 105 0.95 13.88 17.88
CA GLU A 105 1.03 15.32 18.11
C GLU A 105 1.61 15.71 19.48
N GLU A 106 2.22 16.91 19.54
CA GLU A 106 2.49 17.65 20.76
C GLU A 106 1.57 18.88 20.83
N VAL A 107 0.98 19.12 22.00
CA VAL A 107 0.07 20.25 22.24
C VAL A 107 0.80 21.33 23.04
N GLN A 108 1.15 22.44 22.39
CA GLN A 108 1.76 23.61 23.04
C GLN A 108 0.80 24.79 23.05
N GLY A 109 0.11 25.00 24.18
CA GLY A 109 -0.93 26.02 24.29
C GLY A 109 -2.12 25.70 23.38
N SER A 110 -2.38 26.55 22.38
CA SER A 110 -3.46 26.33 21.39
C SER A 110 -2.97 25.71 20.08
N ARG A 111 -1.72 25.26 20.00
CA ARG A 111 -1.11 24.72 18.79
C ARG A 111 -0.92 23.21 18.93
N VAL A 112 -1.40 22.47 17.92
CA VAL A 112 -1.16 21.04 17.74
C VAL A 112 -0.08 20.89 16.67
N MET A 113 1.07 20.33 17.03
CA MET A 113 2.22 20.16 16.14
C MET A 113 2.48 18.67 15.91
N PRO A 114 2.46 18.17 14.65
CA PRO A 114 2.77 16.77 14.39
C PRO A 114 4.26 16.47 14.61
N ALA A 115 4.57 15.30 15.14
CA ALA A 115 5.94 14.85 15.36
C ALA A 115 6.66 14.50 14.04
N ASN A 116 5.90 14.14 13.00
CA ASN A 116 6.39 13.78 11.66
C ASN A 116 7.53 12.73 11.70
N ILE A 117 7.24 11.54 12.22
CA ILE A 117 8.26 10.47 12.31
C ILE A 117 8.22 9.59 11.04
N PHE A 118 9.25 9.74 10.20
CA PHE A 118 9.39 9.09 8.91
C PHE A 118 10.10 7.74 8.97
N SER A 119 9.84 6.87 7.99
CA SER A 119 10.48 5.55 7.94
C SER A 119 12.01 5.66 7.85
N GLU A 120 12.68 4.92 8.72
CA GLU A 120 14.14 4.82 8.76
C GLU A 120 14.71 4.08 7.53
N ARG A 121 13.85 3.34 6.83
CA ARG A 121 14.19 2.65 5.59
C ARG A 121 13.95 3.51 4.36
N GLN A 122 13.34 4.68 4.55
CA GLN A 122 13.05 5.64 3.50
C GLN A 122 12.19 5.04 2.40
N VAL A 123 11.29 4.15 2.82
CA VAL A 123 10.14 3.76 2.03
C VAL A 123 9.37 5.04 1.73
N SER A 124 9.01 5.27 0.47
CA SER A 124 8.31 6.48 0.05
C SER A 124 6.81 6.39 0.29
N GLN A 125 6.11 7.50 0.10
CA GLN A 125 4.65 7.55 0.16
C GLN A 125 3.95 6.66 -0.89
N TRP A 126 4.68 6.21 -1.92
CA TRP A 126 4.18 5.18 -2.83
C TRP A 126 3.79 3.89 -2.14
N ALA A 127 4.45 3.52 -1.03
CA ALA A 127 4.15 2.25 -0.38
C ALA A 127 2.77 2.24 0.29
N TRP A 128 2.39 3.27 1.06
CA TRP A 128 1.02 3.33 1.61
C TRP A 128 -0.02 3.52 0.49
N THR A 129 0.29 4.29 -0.55
CA THR A 129 -0.63 4.51 -1.70
C THR A 129 -0.88 3.19 -2.44
N TRP A 130 0.19 2.43 -2.72
CA TRP A 130 0.10 1.13 -3.36
C TRP A 130 -0.60 0.12 -2.45
N ALA A 131 -0.29 0.12 -1.15
CA ALA A 131 -0.96 -0.74 -0.18
C ALA A 131 -2.47 -0.51 -0.22
N GLN A 132 -2.93 0.74 -0.21
CA GLN A 132 -4.35 1.09 -0.31
C GLN A 132 -4.96 0.68 -1.65
N PHE A 133 -4.26 0.87 -2.77
CA PHE A 133 -4.71 0.37 -4.08
C PHE A 133 -4.90 -1.16 -4.11
N LEU A 134 -4.01 -1.91 -3.45
CA LEU A 134 -4.15 -3.36 -3.32
C LEU A 134 -5.29 -3.76 -2.35
N ASP A 135 -5.48 -3.05 -1.24
CA ASP A 135 -6.66 -3.24 -0.36
C ASP A 135 -7.95 -3.10 -1.18
N HIS A 136 -8.00 -2.05 -2.01
CA HIS A 136 -9.13 -1.78 -2.90
C HIS A 136 -9.31 -2.85 -3.99
N THR A 137 -8.31 -3.68 -4.21
CA THR A 137 -8.38 -4.82 -5.15
C THR A 137 -8.88 -6.10 -4.47
N PHE A 138 -8.48 -6.39 -3.23
CA PHE A 138 -8.75 -7.70 -2.61
C PHE A 138 -9.61 -7.67 -1.33
N ALA A 139 -10.03 -6.50 -0.85
CA ALA A 139 -10.77 -6.39 0.41
C ALA A 139 -11.80 -5.28 0.32
N LEU A 140 -13.07 -5.65 0.52
CA LEU A 140 -14.14 -4.69 0.78
C LEU A 140 -15.13 -5.36 1.73
N ARG A 141 -15.29 -4.83 2.93
CA ARG A 141 -16.31 -5.36 3.85
C ARG A 141 -17.72 -5.11 3.27
N LEU A 142 -18.65 -6.03 3.53
CA LEU A 142 -20.08 -5.77 3.29
C LEU A 142 -20.58 -4.67 4.26
N GLY A 143 -20.84 -3.50 3.70
CA GLY A 143 -21.29 -2.30 4.41
C GLY A 143 -22.79 -2.23 4.67
N GLU A 144 -23.21 -1.12 5.30
CA GLU A 144 -24.57 -0.80 5.73
C GLU A 144 -25.57 -0.77 4.56
N GLN A 145 -25.23 -0.04 3.49
CA GLN A 145 -26.13 0.17 2.35
C GLN A 145 -26.42 -1.08 1.50
N ALA A 146 -25.68 -2.17 1.71
CA ALA A 146 -25.80 -3.35 0.87
C ALA A 146 -26.97 -4.28 1.26
N THR A 147 -27.49 -4.21 2.50
CA THR A 147 -28.56 -5.12 2.95
C THR A 147 -29.52 -4.57 4.00
N ASP A 148 -29.16 -3.54 4.78
CA ASP A 148 -30.02 -2.98 5.84
C ASP A 148 -29.76 -1.48 6.02
N PRO A 149 -30.71 -0.60 5.63
CA PRO A 149 -30.57 0.85 5.75
C PRO A 149 -30.45 1.37 7.19
N GLN A 150 -30.70 0.54 8.20
CA GLN A 150 -30.59 0.93 9.62
C GLN A 150 -29.27 0.47 10.26
N GLY A 151 -28.57 -0.49 9.63
CA GLY A 151 -27.33 -1.07 10.15
C GLY A 151 -27.44 -1.55 11.60
N GLU A 152 -26.30 -1.87 12.20
CA GLU A 152 -26.19 -1.98 13.66
C GLU A 152 -25.22 -0.87 14.10
N SER A 153 -25.77 0.34 14.27
CA SER A 153 -25.02 1.50 14.78
C SER A 153 -24.49 1.19 16.19
N ALA A 154 -23.24 1.54 16.39
CA ALA A 154 -22.47 1.39 17.61
C ALA A 154 -21.44 2.53 17.69
N ASP A 155 -21.92 3.76 17.50
CA ASP A 155 -21.12 4.98 17.55
C ASP A 155 -20.27 5.03 18.81
N LEU A 156 -19.04 5.53 18.67
CA LEU A 156 -18.16 5.78 19.79
C LEU A 156 -18.43 7.18 20.31
N THR A 157 -18.22 7.40 21.60
CA THR A 157 -18.47 8.70 22.24
C THR A 157 -17.15 9.32 22.65
N GLY A 158 -16.95 10.60 22.33
CA GLY A 158 -15.91 11.40 22.94
C GLY A 158 -16.19 11.65 24.42
N ASP A 159 -15.13 11.98 25.16
CA ASP A 159 -15.22 12.34 26.57
C ASP A 159 -14.61 13.72 26.81
N ASP A 160 -15.47 14.73 27.00
CA ASP A 160 -15.05 16.11 27.28
C ASP A 160 -14.26 16.25 28.60
N SER A 161 -14.30 15.23 29.46
CA SER A 161 -13.52 15.19 30.69
C SER A 161 -12.18 14.48 30.54
N ASP A 162 -11.89 13.88 29.37
CA ASP A 162 -10.59 13.29 29.07
C ASP A 162 -9.57 14.42 28.83
N PRO A 163 -8.53 14.55 29.68
CA PRO A 163 -7.52 15.60 29.55
C PRO A 163 -6.66 15.50 28.27
N LEU A 164 -6.65 14.35 27.58
CA LEU A 164 -5.95 14.16 26.30
C LEU A 164 -6.90 14.27 25.09
N GLU A 165 -8.15 14.69 25.29
CA GLU A 165 -9.10 14.91 24.21
C GLU A 165 -8.82 16.22 23.48
N LEU A 166 -8.50 16.13 22.18
CA LEU A 166 -8.20 17.30 21.35
C LEU A 166 -9.46 18.06 20.92
N VAL A 167 -10.61 17.37 20.84
CA VAL A 167 -11.85 17.99 20.39
C VAL A 167 -12.64 18.49 21.58
N SER A 168 -12.86 19.81 21.63
CA SER A 168 -13.66 20.42 22.69
C SER A 168 -15.16 20.20 22.49
N GLY A 169 -15.83 19.78 23.56
CA GLY A 169 -17.28 19.65 23.62
C GLY A 169 -17.79 18.32 23.09
N LYS A 170 -18.97 17.92 23.58
CA LYS A 170 -19.53 16.59 23.34
C LYS A 170 -19.57 16.26 21.86
N HIS A 171 -18.91 15.17 21.52
CA HIS A 171 -18.82 14.66 20.16
C HIS A 171 -18.96 13.14 20.12
N TYR A 172 -19.19 12.61 18.93
CA TYR A 172 -19.27 11.18 18.66
C TYR A 172 -18.53 10.84 17.38
N LEU A 173 -18.12 9.58 17.28
CA LEU A 173 -17.49 9.02 16.10
C LEU A 173 -18.47 8.00 15.50
N PRO A 174 -19.02 8.28 14.30
CA PRO A 174 -19.96 7.37 13.65
C PRO A 174 -19.32 6.00 13.44
N PHE A 175 -20.01 4.96 13.89
CA PHE A 175 -19.53 3.59 13.70
C PHE A 175 -20.70 2.63 13.50
N THR A 176 -20.76 2.03 12.32
CA THR A 176 -21.72 0.96 12.02
C THR A 176 -21.01 -0.38 11.96
N ARG A 177 -21.52 -1.39 12.65
CA ARG A 177 -21.00 -2.76 12.59
C ARG A 177 -21.15 -3.37 11.20
N SER A 178 -20.21 -4.22 10.80
CA SER A 178 -20.21 -4.86 9.48
C SER A 178 -21.38 -5.84 9.35
N THR A 179 -22.09 -5.79 8.23
CA THR A 179 -23.17 -6.74 7.94
C THR A 179 -22.63 -8.17 7.98
N PRO A 180 -23.28 -9.09 8.72
CA PRO A 180 -22.82 -10.45 8.81
C PRO A 180 -23.13 -11.25 7.55
N ALA A 181 -22.29 -12.24 7.26
CA ALA A 181 -22.60 -13.27 6.28
C ALA A 181 -23.93 -13.96 6.65
N ARG A 182 -24.76 -14.19 5.63
CA ARG A 182 -26.12 -14.74 5.80
C ARG A 182 -26.08 -16.02 6.65
N GLY A 183 -26.88 -16.03 7.72
CA GLY A 183 -27.04 -17.19 8.61
C GLY A 183 -26.01 -17.30 9.74
N THR A 184 -25.09 -16.34 9.88
CA THR A 184 -24.11 -16.28 10.98
C THR A 184 -24.53 -15.25 12.04
N GLY A 185 -23.88 -15.25 13.21
CA GLY A 185 -24.10 -14.26 14.28
C GLY A 185 -25.30 -14.53 15.21
N THR A 186 -26.06 -15.61 14.97
CA THR A 186 -27.23 -16.00 15.79
C THR A 186 -27.06 -17.37 16.45
N ARG A 187 -26.75 -18.40 15.66
CA ARG A 187 -26.50 -19.78 16.13
C ARG A 187 -25.05 -20.23 15.96
N SER A 188 -24.25 -19.44 15.25
CA SER A 188 -22.83 -19.61 15.02
C SER A 188 -22.12 -18.25 15.12
N PRO A 189 -20.79 -18.21 15.31
CA PRO A 189 -20.06 -16.96 15.32
C PRO A 189 -20.26 -16.14 14.04
N ARG A 190 -20.43 -14.82 14.18
CA ARG A 190 -20.59 -13.83 13.10
C ARG A 190 -19.38 -13.93 12.17
N GLN A 191 -19.65 -14.03 10.87
CA GLN A 191 -18.62 -13.98 9.84
C GLN A 191 -18.83 -12.74 8.98
N GLN A 192 -17.75 -12.10 8.55
CA GLN A 192 -17.81 -10.94 7.67
C GLN A 192 -17.58 -11.35 6.22
N VAL A 193 -18.13 -10.56 5.31
CA VAL A 193 -18.11 -10.84 3.87
C VAL A 193 -17.10 -9.91 3.18
N ASN A 194 -16.35 -10.47 2.24
CA ASN A 194 -15.50 -9.74 1.31
C ASN A 194 -16.22 -9.53 -0.02
N MET A 195 -16.52 -8.29 -0.37
CA MET A 195 -17.21 -7.89 -1.59
C MET A 195 -16.29 -7.66 -2.79
N ALA A 196 -14.97 -7.52 -2.59
CA ALA A 196 -14.02 -7.31 -3.69
C ALA A 196 -13.55 -8.63 -4.33
N GLY A 197 -13.54 -9.74 -3.57
CA GLY A 197 -12.80 -10.96 -3.94
C GLY A 197 -11.37 -10.90 -3.38
N SER A 198 -10.61 -11.99 -3.39
CA SER A 198 -9.31 -12.06 -2.68
C SER A 198 -8.08 -11.92 -3.57
N TYR A 199 -8.23 -12.02 -4.89
CA TYR A 199 -7.09 -12.13 -5.80
C TYR A 199 -6.49 -10.76 -6.14
N LEU A 200 -5.19 -10.75 -6.47
CA LEU A 200 -4.53 -9.58 -7.05
C LEU A 200 -4.80 -9.54 -8.56
N ASP A 201 -6.03 -9.20 -8.94
CA ASP A 201 -6.56 -9.33 -10.30
C ASP A 201 -7.05 -8.02 -10.91
N ALA A 202 -6.59 -6.90 -10.34
CA ALA A 202 -6.88 -5.54 -10.78
C ALA A 202 -8.39 -5.22 -10.81
N SER A 203 -9.18 -5.84 -9.93
CA SER A 203 -10.60 -5.49 -9.73
C SER A 203 -10.82 -4.01 -9.44
N ALA A 204 -9.86 -3.32 -8.80
CA ALA A 204 -9.92 -1.86 -8.61
C ALA A 204 -9.93 -1.06 -9.92
N VAL A 205 -9.45 -1.65 -11.03
CA VAL A 205 -9.48 -1.05 -12.37
C VAL A 205 -10.71 -1.54 -13.16
N TYR A 206 -11.02 -2.84 -13.10
CA TYR A 206 -11.99 -3.49 -13.98
C TYR A 206 -13.37 -3.77 -13.36
N GLY A 207 -13.51 -3.68 -12.04
CA GLY A 207 -14.72 -4.06 -11.31
C GLY A 207 -14.82 -5.57 -11.06
N GLY A 208 -15.73 -5.94 -10.16
CA GLY A 208 -16.01 -7.33 -9.76
C GLY A 208 -17.18 -7.98 -10.51
N ASP A 209 -17.92 -7.23 -11.31
CA ASP A 209 -19.11 -7.68 -12.03
C ASP A 209 -19.22 -7.06 -13.43
N GLY A 210 -20.10 -7.66 -14.25
CA GLY A 210 -20.25 -7.27 -15.65
C GLY A 210 -20.93 -5.91 -15.85
N GLU A 211 -21.89 -5.56 -15.00
CA GLU A 211 -22.63 -4.28 -15.09
C GLU A 211 -21.70 -3.09 -14.89
N ARG A 212 -20.83 -3.18 -13.86
CA ARG A 212 -19.81 -2.16 -13.62
C ARG A 212 -18.80 -2.10 -14.75
N LEU A 213 -18.31 -3.24 -15.24
CA LEU A 213 -17.33 -3.27 -16.32
C LEU A 213 -17.90 -2.71 -17.62
N GLU A 214 -19.16 -3.01 -17.96
CA GLU A 214 -19.84 -2.49 -19.15
C GLU A 214 -19.91 -0.97 -19.11
N TRP A 215 -20.30 -0.42 -17.95
CA TRP A 215 -20.34 1.03 -17.76
C TRP A 215 -18.95 1.68 -17.91
N LEU A 216 -17.88 0.98 -17.50
CA LEU A 216 -16.50 1.45 -17.61
C LEU A 216 -15.88 1.27 -19.00
N ARG A 217 -16.42 0.42 -19.87
CA ARG A 217 -15.91 0.20 -21.24
C ARG A 217 -16.53 1.19 -22.23
N GLN A 218 -15.79 1.54 -23.27
CA GLN A 218 -16.35 2.33 -24.37
C GLN A 218 -17.43 1.52 -25.10
N GLY A 219 -18.61 2.11 -25.31
CA GLY A 219 -19.76 1.42 -25.92
C GLY A 219 -21.07 1.79 -25.23
N GLU A 220 -22.14 1.15 -25.68
CA GLU A 220 -23.46 1.26 -25.06
C GLU A 220 -23.48 0.57 -23.68
N VAL A 221 -24.48 0.91 -22.85
CA VAL A 221 -24.72 0.25 -21.55
C VAL A 221 -26.15 -0.29 -21.60
N ASP A 222 -26.29 -1.51 -22.11
CA ASP A 222 -27.57 -2.16 -22.40
C ASP A 222 -27.69 -3.60 -21.85
N GLY A 223 -26.67 -4.06 -21.13
CA GLY A 223 -26.56 -5.39 -20.56
C GLY A 223 -25.80 -6.39 -21.43
N ASP A 224 -25.25 -5.98 -22.59
CA ASP A 224 -24.48 -6.82 -23.50
C ASP A 224 -23.02 -6.37 -23.63
N LEU A 225 -22.19 -6.80 -22.68
CA LEU A 225 -20.73 -6.60 -22.70
C LEU A 225 -20.01 -7.03 -24.00
N SER A 226 -20.64 -7.87 -24.84
CA SER A 226 -19.99 -8.40 -26.04
C SER A 226 -19.91 -7.40 -27.20
N ASP A 227 -20.66 -6.30 -27.13
CA ASP A 227 -20.68 -5.25 -28.15
C ASP A 227 -19.78 -4.05 -27.82
N ASN A 228 -19.27 -3.96 -26.57
CA ASN A 228 -18.40 -2.88 -26.16
C ASN A 228 -17.01 -2.95 -26.83
N GLY A 229 -16.42 -1.77 -27.02
CA GLY A 229 -15.02 -1.62 -27.41
C GLY A 229 -14.04 -2.13 -26.36
N ALA A 230 -12.79 -2.31 -26.78
CA ALA A 230 -11.73 -2.83 -25.92
C ALA A 230 -11.22 -1.84 -24.89
N LYS A 231 -11.41 -0.53 -25.10
CA LYS A 231 -10.88 0.51 -24.23
C LYS A 231 -11.80 0.79 -23.04
N LEU A 232 -11.19 1.22 -21.94
CA LEU A 232 -11.89 1.86 -20.84
C LEU A 232 -12.24 3.31 -21.22
N LEU A 233 -13.37 3.79 -20.72
CA LEU A 233 -13.86 5.15 -20.89
C LEU A 233 -12.99 6.11 -20.08
N LEU A 234 -12.23 6.98 -20.75
CA LEU A 234 -11.37 7.99 -20.12
C LEU A 234 -11.58 9.37 -20.77
N PRO A 235 -12.66 10.10 -20.43
CA PRO A 235 -12.85 11.46 -20.93
C PRO A 235 -11.71 12.37 -20.46
N ASP A 236 -11.12 13.13 -21.39
CA ASP A 236 -9.91 13.94 -21.16
C ASP A 236 -8.73 13.15 -20.56
N ASP A 237 -8.65 11.85 -20.84
CA ASP A 237 -7.62 10.94 -20.32
C ASP A 237 -7.67 10.72 -18.79
N TYR A 238 -8.77 11.04 -18.12
CA TYR A 238 -9.00 10.76 -16.69
C TYR A 238 -10.16 9.79 -16.48
N LEU A 239 -10.27 9.23 -15.28
CA LEU A 239 -11.41 8.39 -14.90
C LEU A 239 -12.74 9.15 -15.12
N PRO A 240 -13.79 8.45 -15.58
CA PRO A 240 -15.05 9.08 -15.91
C PRO A 240 -15.77 9.56 -14.65
N ARG A 241 -16.26 10.80 -14.66
CA ARG A 241 -17.23 11.28 -13.67
C ARG A 241 -18.50 10.45 -13.73
N ARG A 242 -19.27 10.43 -12.64
CA ARG A 242 -20.59 9.77 -12.60
C ARG A 242 -21.53 10.30 -13.69
N ASP A 243 -21.46 11.59 -14.00
CA ASP A 243 -22.24 12.23 -15.06
C ASP A 243 -21.65 12.09 -16.47
N ALA A 244 -20.54 11.36 -16.67
CA ALA A 244 -19.86 11.24 -17.96
C ALA A 244 -20.73 10.63 -19.08
N ARG A 245 -21.81 9.92 -18.72
CA ARG A 245 -22.81 9.36 -19.65
C ARG A 245 -24.13 10.14 -19.66
N GLY A 246 -24.12 11.39 -19.21
CA GLY A 246 -25.27 12.31 -19.25
C GLY A 246 -26.28 12.20 -18.10
N ASP A 247 -26.26 11.12 -17.31
CA ASP A 247 -27.07 10.96 -16.10
C ASP A 247 -26.26 10.33 -14.97
N ALA A 248 -25.94 11.09 -13.92
CA ALA A 248 -25.19 10.59 -12.77
C ALA A 248 -25.87 9.42 -12.02
N ARG A 249 -27.19 9.23 -12.20
CA ARG A 249 -27.94 8.14 -11.57
C ARG A 249 -27.77 6.80 -12.30
N SER A 250 -27.29 6.81 -13.55
CA SER A 250 -26.98 5.57 -14.28
C SER A 250 -25.59 5.04 -13.97
N ALA A 251 -24.75 5.82 -13.28
CA ALA A 251 -23.43 5.39 -12.84
C ALA A 251 -23.54 4.30 -11.75
N PRO A 252 -22.66 3.28 -11.79
CA PRO A 252 -22.64 2.25 -10.77
C PRO A 252 -22.27 2.85 -9.40
N ALA A 253 -22.66 2.15 -8.33
CA ALA A 253 -22.46 2.60 -6.95
C ALA A 253 -21.00 2.98 -6.70
N THR A 254 -20.78 4.14 -6.10
CA THR A 254 -19.47 4.71 -5.76
C THR A 254 -19.64 5.45 -4.44
N ASP A 255 -18.65 5.38 -3.57
CA ASP A 255 -18.71 6.03 -2.26
C ASP A 255 -18.67 7.56 -2.43
N ILE A 256 -19.62 8.25 -1.78
CA ILE A 256 -19.79 9.70 -1.84
C ILE A 256 -19.70 10.26 -0.42
N ASP A 257 -18.52 10.73 -0.07
CA ASP A 257 -18.21 11.34 1.22
C ASP A 257 -17.66 12.76 1.05
N GLY A 258 -17.37 13.43 2.16
CA GLY A 258 -16.63 14.68 2.10
C GLY A 258 -17.31 15.76 1.28
N ARG A 259 -16.48 16.38 0.44
CA ARG A 259 -16.83 17.45 -0.49
C ARG A 259 -17.79 16.97 -1.59
N LEU A 260 -17.72 15.69 -1.96
CA LEU A 260 -18.56 15.10 -3.01
C LEU A 260 -20.04 15.00 -2.63
N ARG A 261 -20.39 15.07 -1.34
CA ARG A 261 -21.81 15.14 -0.94
C ARG A 261 -22.51 16.41 -1.43
N ALA A 262 -21.76 17.49 -1.70
CA ALA A 262 -22.31 18.73 -2.25
C ALA A 262 -22.59 18.65 -3.76
N ASP A 263 -21.72 17.93 -4.47
CA ASP A 263 -21.85 17.66 -5.91
C ASP A 263 -21.52 16.18 -6.21
N PRO A 264 -22.49 15.26 -5.99
CA PRO A 264 -22.26 13.84 -6.21
C PRO A 264 -22.00 13.48 -7.68
N GLY A 265 -22.30 14.37 -8.63
CA GLY A 265 -22.02 14.16 -10.06
C GLY A 265 -20.52 14.26 -10.39
N SER A 266 -19.77 15.01 -9.58
CA SER A 266 -18.32 15.21 -9.73
C SER A 266 -17.45 14.04 -9.27
N ALA A 267 -18.02 13.07 -8.55
CA ALA A 267 -17.30 11.87 -8.19
C ALA A 267 -16.87 11.09 -9.44
N VAL A 268 -15.66 10.54 -9.45
CA VAL A 268 -15.21 9.66 -10.53
C VAL A 268 -15.56 8.20 -10.25
N VAL A 269 -15.64 7.40 -11.30
CA VAL A 269 -16.00 5.99 -11.25
C VAL A 269 -14.85 5.15 -11.77
N ALA A 270 -14.56 4.07 -11.07
CA ALA A 270 -13.60 3.04 -11.46
C ALA A 270 -14.10 1.66 -11.03
N GLY A 271 -13.23 0.66 -11.11
CA GLY A 271 -13.56 -0.72 -10.72
C GLY A 271 -13.91 -0.87 -9.24
N ASP A 272 -13.22 -0.18 -8.34
CA ASP A 272 -13.54 -0.14 -6.92
C ASP A 272 -14.40 1.09 -6.54
N VAL A 273 -15.31 0.90 -5.59
CA VAL A 273 -16.27 1.94 -5.17
C VAL A 273 -15.63 3.07 -4.37
N ARG A 274 -14.46 2.85 -3.75
CA ARG A 274 -13.75 3.81 -2.90
C ARG A 274 -12.72 4.64 -3.67
N VAL A 275 -12.82 4.70 -5.00
CA VAL A 275 -11.88 5.42 -5.88
C VAL A 275 -11.67 6.89 -5.50
N ASN A 276 -12.69 7.53 -4.90
CA ASN A 276 -12.65 8.94 -4.51
C ASN A 276 -12.04 9.20 -3.12
N ASN A 277 -11.65 8.15 -2.37
CA ASN A 277 -11.18 8.30 -0.98
C ASN A 277 -10.04 9.32 -0.84
N ASN A 278 -9.08 9.28 -1.77
CA ASN A 278 -8.07 10.33 -1.93
C ASN A 278 -7.49 10.32 -3.35
N ILE A 279 -7.00 11.48 -3.80
CA ILE A 279 -6.47 11.65 -5.16
C ILE A 279 -5.24 10.78 -5.48
N ALA A 280 -4.48 10.30 -4.48
CA ALA A 280 -3.35 9.42 -4.75
C ALA A 280 -3.84 8.06 -5.28
N VAL A 281 -4.84 7.46 -4.64
CA VAL A 281 -5.47 6.21 -5.13
C VAL A 281 -6.25 6.45 -6.42
N THR A 282 -6.97 7.58 -6.55
CA THR A 282 -7.60 7.97 -7.83
C THR A 282 -6.57 8.01 -8.95
N GLY A 283 -5.38 8.57 -8.67
CA GLY A 283 -4.25 8.65 -9.59
C GLY A 283 -3.73 7.28 -10.00
N VAL A 284 -3.53 6.35 -9.06
CA VAL A 284 -3.09 4.97 -9.39
C VAL A 284 -4.11 4.23 -10.26
N GLN A 285 -5.41 4.37 -9.96
CA GLN A 285 -6.46 3.75 -10.78
C GLN A 285 -6.52 4.39 -12.18
N THR A 286 -6.34 5.71 -12.28
CA THR A 286 -6.21 6.41 -13.58
C THR A 286 -4.99 5.91 -14.35
N LEU A 287 -3.84 5.75 -13.69
CA LEU A 287 -2.60 5.25 -14.30
C LEU A 287 -2.81 3.89 -14.98
N PHE A 288 -3.42 2.93 -14.28
CA PHE A 288 -3.62 1.59 -14.85
C PHE A 288 -4.76 1.53 -15.87
N ALA A 289 -5.73 2.43 -15.80
CA ALA A 289 -6.73 2.57 -16.87
C ALA A 289 -6.09 3.12 -18.16
N ARG A 290 -5.15 4.08 -18.04
CA ARG A 290 -4.34 4.56 -19.17
C ARG A 290 -3.44 3.45 -19.71
N GLU A 291 -2.76 2.69 -18.85
CA GLU A 291 -1.91 1.58 -19.27
C GLU A 291 -2.70 0.52 -20.04
N HIS A 292 -3.91 0.19 -19.58
CA HIS A 292 -4.82 -0.67 -20.32
C HIS A 292 -5.08 -0.13 -21.74
N ASN A 293 -5.51 1.13 -21.86
CA ASN A 293 -5.82 1.74 -23.15
C ASN A 293 -4.59 1.83 -24.06
N ARG A 294 -3.40 2.12 -23.50
CA ARG A 294 -2.12 2.13 -24.21
C ARG A 294 -1.76 0.74 -24.77
N ILE A 295 -1.98 -0.32 -24.00
CA ILE A 295 -1.80 -1.71 -24.46
C ILE A 295 -2.81 -2.06 -25.55
N VAL A 296 -4.09 -1.68 -25.40
CA VAL A 296 -5.13 -1.89 -26.42
C VAL A 296 -4.74 -1.22 -27.75
N ASP A 297 -4.21 0.00 -27.70
CA ASP A 297 -3.74 0.74 -28.88
C ASP A 297 -2.53 0.10 -29.57
N ALA A 298 -1.68 -0.59 -28.81
CA ALA A 298 -0.54 -1.33 -29.35
C ALA A 298 -0.92 -2.67 -30.01
N LEU A 299 -2.15 -3.17 -29.77
CA LEU A 299 -2.58 -4.46 -30.29
C LEU A 299 -3.07 -4.36 -31.75
N PRO A 300 -2.84 -5.40 -32.58
CA PRO A 300 -3.23 -5.39 -33.98
C PRO A 300 -4.74 -5.21 -34.21
N ALA A 301 -5.09 -4.45 -35.25
CA ALA A 301 -6.49 -4.18 -35.61
C ALA A 301 -7.31 -5.42 -36.04
N HIS A 302 -6.68 -6.54 -36.37
CA HIS A 302 -7.38 -7.77 -36.77
C HIS A 302 -7.94 -8.58 -35.58
N LEU A 303 -7.51 -8.29 -34.36
CA LEU A 303 -8.09 -8.89 -33.15
C LEU A 303 -9.47 -8.30 -32.88
N SER A 304 -10.38 -9.12 -32.36
CA SER A 304 -11.67 -8.59 -31.89
C SER A 304 -11.48 -7.67 -30.67
N GLU A 305 -12.47 -6.82 -30.40
CA GLU A 305 -12.43 -5.93 -29.23
C GLU A 305 -12.30 -6.72 -27.91
N GLU A 306 -13.01 -7.84 -27.79
CA GLU A 306 -12.87 -8.72 -26.62
C GLU A 306 -11.49 -9.38 -26.52
N GLU A 307 -10.88 -9.79 -27.65
CA GLU A 307 -9.52 -10.33 -27.65
C GLU A 307 -8.50 -9.27 -27.22
N LYS A 308 -8.67 -8.03 -27.66
CA LYS A 308 -7.82 -6.90 -27.22
C LYS A 308 -8.00 -6.63 -25.72
N PHE A 309 -9.24 -6.51 -25.26
CA PHE A 309 -9.57 -6.24 -23.87
C PHE A 309 -8.97 -7.29 -22.93
N GLN A 310 -9.20 -8.59 -23.19
CA GLN A 310 -8.69 -9.65 -22.32
C GLN A 310 -7.16 -9.78 -22.37
N THR A 311 -6.55 -9.48 -23.52
CA THR A 311 -5.08 -9.45 -23.64
C THR A 311 -4.50 -8.31 -22.80
N ALA A 312 -5.04 -7.09 -22.93
CA ALA A 312 -4.61 -5.93 -22.15
C ALA A 312 -4.85 -6.15 -20.64
N ARG A 313 -6.04 -6.62 -20.26
CA ARG A 313 -6.38 -6.97 -18.88
C ARG A 313 -5.40 -7.99 -18.29
N ARG A 314 -5.05 -9.06 -19.02
CA ARG A 314 -4.08 -10.05 -18.57
C ARG A 314 -2.69 -9.45 -18.33
N VAL A 315 -2.24 -8.53 -19.19
CA VAL A 315 -0.94 -7.85 -19.03
C VAL A 315 -0.96 -6.95 -17.80
N VAL A 316 -1.95 -6.06 -17.66
CA VAL A 316 -2.08 -5.14 -16.52
C VAL A 316 -2.17 -5.89 -15.18
N ILE A 317 -2.96 -6.98 -15.11
CA ILE A 317 -2.99 -7.85 -13.92
C ILE A 317 -1.58 -8.35 -13.58
N SER A 318 -0.84 -8.79 -14.61
CA SER A 318 0.50 -9.35 -14.42
C SER A 318 1.52 -8.28 -14.04
N GLU A 319 1.39 -7.05 -14.52
CA GLU A 319 2.20 -5.90 -14.12
C GLU A 319 1.99 -5.55 -12.64
N ILE A 320 0.74 -5.41 -12.20
CA ILE A 320 0.40 -5.12 -10.81
C ILE A 320 0.94 -6.20 -9.88
N GLN A 321 0.78 -7.48 -10.24
CA GLN A 321 1.36 -8.57 -9.48
C GLN A 321 2.90 -8.51 -9.52
N TYR A 322 3.52 -8.26 -10.67
CA TYR A 322 4.97 -8.19 -10.78
C TYR A 322 5.56 -7.08 -9.92
N ILE A 323 5.02 -5.85 -10.00
CA ILE A 323 5.41 -4.70 -9.17
C ILE A 323 5.23 -5.03 -7.69
N THR A 324 4.09 -5.61 -7.32
CA THR A 324 3.79 -5.99 -5.93
C THR A 324 4.86 -6.94 -5.36
N TYR A 325 5.18 -8.03 -6.05
CA TYR A 325 6.08 -9.06 -5.53
C TYR A 325 7.58 -8.75 -5.73
N THR A 326 7.95 -7.84 -6.62
CA THR A 326 9.36 -7.56 -6.95
C THR A 326 9.86 -6.20 -6.49
N GLU A 327 8.97 -5.23 -6.26
CA GLU A 327 9.34 -3.88 -5.81
C GLU A 327 8.72 -3.53 -4.46
N PHE A 328 7.38 -3.58 -4.36
CA PHE A 328 6.65 -3.15 -3.16
C PHE A 328 6.93 -4.01 -1.93
N LEU A 329 6.66 -5.33 -1.98
CA LEU A 329 6.85 -6.23 -0.83
C LEU A 329 8.30 -6.19 -0.31
N PRO A 330 9.34 -6.25 -1.16
CA PRO A 330 10.71 -6.07 -0.68
C PRO A 330 11.01 -4.69 -0.08
N ALA A 331 10.38 -3.62 -0.57
CA ALA A 331 10.58 -2.27 -0.04
C ALA A 331 10.14 -2.16 1.42
N VAL A 332 8.94 -2.65 1.73
CA VAL A 332 8.40 -2.69 3.09
C VAL A 332 9.01 -3.82 3.96
N GLY A 333 9.92 -4.63 3.40
CA GLY A 333 10.67 -5.66 4.15
C GLY A 333 10.04 -7.05 4.19
N ILE A 334 9.03 -7.31 3.36
CA ILE A 334 8.47 -8.66 3.18
C ILE A 334 9.34 -9.44 2.18
N THR A 335 10.03 -10.46 2.69
CA THR A 335 10.77 -11.42 1.86
C THR A 335 10.06 -12.76 1.87
N LEU A 336 9.57 -13.19 0.69
CA LEU A 336 8.94 -14.50 0.52
C LEU A 336 9.93 -15.54 -0.02
N PRO A 337 9.74 -16.83 0.28
CA PRO A 337 10.46 -17.91 -0.43
C PRO A 337 10.22 -17.83 -1.93
N GLY A 338 11.20 -18.26 -2.73
CA GLY A 338 11.06 -18.29 -4.20
C GLY A 338 9.82 -19.08 -4.64
N TYR A 339 9.13 -18.58 -5.67
CA TYR A 339 7.90 -19.19 -6.19
C TYR A 339 8.15 -20.60 -6.73
N ARG A 340 7.30 -21.57 -6.34
CA ARG A 340 7.43 -22.99 -6.72
C ARG A 340 6.34 -23.49 -7.69
N GLY A 341 5.52 -22.57 -8.20
CA GLY A 341 4.34 -22.90 -9.01
C GLY A 341 3.05 -22.86 -8.20
N TYR A 342 1.93 -22.88 -8.92
CA TYR A 342 0.58 -22.89 -8.35
C TYR A 342 0.32 -24.18 -7.57
N ASP A 343 -0.14 -24.08 -6.32
CA ASP A 343 -0.58 -25.19 -5.49
C ASP A 343 -2.11 -25.15 -5.32
N PRO A 344 -2.87 -26.06 -5.97
CA PRO A 344 -4.33 -26.09 -5.90
C PRO A 344 -4.89 -26.45 -4.53
N ARG A 345 -4.04 -26.81 -3.55
CA ARG A 345 -4.45 -27.10 -2.16
C ARG A 345 -4.36 -25.87 -1.26
N THR A 346 -3.74 -24.79 -1.74
CA THR A 346 -3.63 -23.54 -0.98
C THR A 346 -4.91 -22.73 -1.14
N ASP A 347 -5.58 -22.43 -0.02
CA ASP A 347 -6.69 -21.49 0.01
C ASP A 347 -6.13 -20.06 0.00
N ALA A 348 -6.37 -19.35 -1.09
CA ALA A 348 -5.99 -17.96 -1.30
C ALA A 348 -7.04 -16.96 -0.77
N THR A 349 -8.15 -17.43 -0.18
CA THR A 349 -9.16 -16.54 0.42
C THR A 349 -8.51 -15.64 1.47
N LEU A 350 -8.78 -14.33 1.39
CA LEU A 350 -8.26 -13.36 2.34
C LEU A 350 -8.75 -13.68 3.74
N THR A 351 -7.83 -13.71 4.71
CA THR A 351 -8.18 -13.93 6.11
C THR A 351 -8.74 -12.64 6.73
N ASN A 352 -9.71 -12.79 7.64
CA ASN A 352 -10.33 -11.66 8.31
C ASN A 352 -9.32 -10.94 9.21
N GLU A 353 -8.40 -11.70 9.79
CA GLU A 353 -7.30 -11.21 10.61
C GLU A 353 -6.35 -10.32 9.78
N PHE A 354 -5.98 -10.74 8.57
CA PHE A 354 -5.19 -9.90 7.68
C PHE A 354 -5.95 -8.63 7.26
N ALA A 355 -7.20 -8.75 6.80
CA ALA A 355 -7.99 -7.61 6.32
C ALA A 355 -8.37 -6.60 7.42
N THR A 356 -8.55 -7.06 8.65
CA THR A 356 -9.03 -6.22 9.76
C THR A 356 -7.90 -5.67 10.61
N VAL A 357 -6.80 -6.41 10.76
CA VAL A 357 -5.67 -6.05 11.62
C VAL A 357 -4.40 -5.87 10.79
N GLY A 358 -3.93 -6.94 10.14
CA GLY A 358 -2.59 -6.97 9.54
C GLY A 358 -2.33 -5.92 8.46
N TYR A 359 -3.30 -5.68 7.58
CA TYR A 359 -3.17 -4.83 6.41
C TYR A 359 -3.53 -3.35 6.66
N ARG A 360 -3.91 -2.99 7.89
CA ARG A 360 -4.24 -1.62 8.31
C ARG A 360 -2.98 -0.77 8.47
N ALA A 361 -2.29 -0.52 7.36
CA ALA A 361 -1.06 0.28 7.25
C ALA A 361 -1.32 1.80 7.41
N HIS A 362 -2.32 2.19 8.20
CA HIS A 362 -2.75 3.59 8.30
C HIS A 362 -1.73 4.48 9.03
N SER A 363 -0.87 3.91 9.88
CA SER A 363 0.24 4.62 10.54
C SER A 363 1.33 5.08 9.56
N MET A 364 1.41 4.47 8.36
CA MET A 364 2.38 4.86 7.33
C MET A 364 1.99 6.15 6.58
N ILE A 365 0.76 6.63 6.72
CA ILE A 365 0.25 7.77 5.96
C ILE A 365 0.84 9.06 6.52
N HIS A 366 1.58 9.79 5.68
CA HIS A 366 2.04 11.14 5.98
C HIS A 366 0.96 12.15 5.56
N GLY A 367 0.65 13.12 6.42
CA GLY A 367 -0.42 14.09 6.24
C GLY A 367 -0.28 15.06 5.06
N ALA A 368 0.80 15.03 4.27
CA ALA A 368 0.95 15.87 3.08
C ALA A 368 1.90 15.30 2.01
N THR A 369 1.73 15.76 0.77
CA THR A 369 2.73 15.60 -0.29
C THR A 369 3.13 16.96 -0.86
N SER A 370 4.38 17.08 -1.31
CA SER A 370 4.93 18.32 -1.87
C SER A 370 5.24 18.10 -3.35
N LEU A 371 4.49 18.76 -4.24
CA LEU A 371 4.69 18.66 -5.69
C LEU A 371 5.77 19.67 -6.08
N ASN A 372 7.02 19.21 -6.09
CA ASN A 372 8.16 20.02 -6.52
C ASN A 372 8.22 20.00 -8.05
N GLN A 373 8.02 21.15 -8.69
CA GLN A 373 7.90 21.25 -10.14
C GLN A 373 8.82 22.34 -10.71
N PRO A 374 9.35 22.14 -11.94
CA PRO A 374 10.18 23.13 -12.60
C PRO A 374 9.40 24.40 -12.94
N ALA A 375 10.14 25.49 -13.17
CA ALA A 375 9.57 26.75 -13.63
C ALA A 375 8.71 26.56 -14.89
N GLY A 376 7.58 27.27 -14.93
CA GLY A 376 6.63 27.20 -16.05
C GLY A 376 5.76 25.95 -16.11
N ARG A 377 5.86 25.01 -15.15
CA ARG A 377 4.92 23.88 -15.06
C ARG A 377 3.47 24.34 -14.90
N TYR A 378 3.28 25.31 -14.00
CA TYR A 378 1.99 25.93 -13.73
C TYR A 378 2.05 27.40 -14.14
N THR A 379 1.00 27.86 -14.80
CA THR A 379 0.81 29.29 -15.09
C THR A 379 0.52 30.05 -13.81
N GLU A 380 0.76 31.37 -13.81
CA GLU A 380 0.44 32.20 -12.63
C GLU A 380 -1.05 32.14 -12.25
N ALA A 381 -1.95 32.02 -13.24
CA ALA A 381 -3.37 31.83 -12.99
C ALA A 381 -3.68 30.51 -12.26
N GLN A 382 -2.97 29.42 -12.58
CA GLN A 382 -3.12 28.14 -11.88
C GLN A 382 -2.57 28.23 -10.46
N LEU A 383 -1.39 28.83 -10.27
CA LEU A 383 -0.81 29.02 -8.95
C LEU A 383 -1.72 29.88 -8.06
N GLU A 384 -2.33 30.93 -8.61
CA GLU A 384 -3.30 31.74 -7.88
C GLU A 384 -4.59 30.98 -7.58
N ALA A 385 -5.07 30.14 -8.49
CA ALA A 385 -6.21 29.26 -8.23
C ALA A 385 -5.90 28.26 -7.09
N PHE A 386 -4.69 27.71 -7.03
CA PHE A 386 -4.26 26.84 -5.92
C PHE A 386 -4.26 27.60 -4.59
N ARG A 387 -3.72 28.82 -4.54
CA ARG A 387 -3.75 29.66 -3.33
C ARG A 387 -5.18 30.01 -2.93
N ALA A 388 -6.03 30.36 -3.88
CA ALA A 388 -7.45 30.67 -3.64
C ALA A 388 -8.23 29.44 -3.14
N ALA A 389 -7.85 28.24 -3.56
CA ALA A 389 -8.38 26.99 -3.05
C ALA A 389 -7.84 26.62 -1.65
N GLY A 390 -6.85 27.35 -1.13
CA GLY A 390 -6.27 27.14 0.20
C GLY A 390 -5.03 26.24 0.23
N LEU A 391 -4.48 25.87 -0.93
CA LEU A 391 -3.21 25.13 -1.00
C LEU A 391 -2.03 26.05 -0.71
N VAL A 392 -1.00 25.48 -0.07
CA VAL A 392 0.25 26.20 0.20
C VAL A 392 1.15 26.12 -1.05
N VAL A 393 1.43 27.28 -1.64
CA VAL A 393 2.29 27.40 -2.83
C VAL A 393 3.55 28.16 -2.46
N MET A 394 4.70 27.50 -2.62
CA MET A 394 6.03 28.08 -2.42
C MET A 394 6.76 28.27 -3.75
N GLY A 395 7.59 29.30 -3.84
CA GLY A 395 8.32 29.66 -5.06
C GLY A 395 7.62 30.74 -5.90
N ALA A 396 8.26 31.13 -7.00
CA ALA A 396 7.77 32.16 -7.93
C ALA A 396 7.49 31.54 -9.31
N PRO A 397 6.62 32.15 -10.14
CA PRO A 397 6.18 31.54 -11.41
C PRO A 397 7.32 31.32 -12.41
N ASP A 398 8.29 32.21 -12.40
CA ASP A 398 9.49 32.16 -13.25
C ASP A 398 10.60 31.25 -12.67
N GLY A 399 10.36 30.60 -11.53
CA GLY A 399 11.27 29.71 -10.84
C GLY A 399 10.62 28.36 -10.49
N PRO A 400 11.37 27.42 -9.88
CA PRO A 400 10.80 26.20 -9.34
C PRO A 400 9.71 26.53 -8.32
N VAL A 401 8.64 25.73 -8.35
CA VAL A 401 7.49 25.86 -7.45
C VAL A 401 7.27 24.58 -6.68
N SER A 402 6.79 24.71 -5.45
CA SER A 402 6.33 23.58 -4.64
C SER A 402 4.90 23.82 -4.22
N VAL A 403 3.99 22.93 -4.60
CA VAL A 403 2.60 22.93 -4.14
C VAL A 403 2.46 21.87 -3.06
N GLU A 404 2.22 22.28 -1.82
CA GLU A 404 1.96 21.36 -0.72
C GLU A 404 0.46 21.05 -0.65
N VAL A 405 0.15 19.76 -0.70
CA VAL A 405 -1.22 19.23 -0.69
C VAL A 405 -1.35 18.38 0.55
N SER A 406 -2.11 18.85 1.54
CA SER A 406 -2.41 18.07 2.73
C SER A 406 -3.44 16.99 2.44
N LEU A 407 -3.50 15.97 3.31
CA LEU A 407 -4.44 14.86 3.19
C LEU A 407 -5.90 15.35 3.20
N GLU A 408 -6.21 16.45 3.89
CA GLU A 408 -7.52 17.09 3.86
C GLU A 408 -7.92 17.55 2.45
N PHE A 409 -6.98 18.10 1.67
CA PHE A 409 -7.22 18.48 0.28
C PHE A 409 -7.28 17.30 -0.67
N MET A 410 -6.56 16.22 -0.36
CA MET A 410 -6.55 15.00 -1.17
C MET A 410 -7.86 14.23 -1.10
N ARG A 411 -8.57 14.27 0.04
CA ARG A 411 -9.78 13.49 0.28
C ARG A 411 -10.98 13.98 -0.52
N ASP A 412 -11.73 13.05 -1.12
CA ASP A 412 -13.00 13.31 -1.79
C ASP A 412 -12.93 14.48 -2.79
N ASN A 413 -11.83 14.59 -3.53
CA ASN A 413 -11.54 15.75 -4.38
C ASN A 413 -10.89 15.37 -5.73
N PRO A 414 -11.56 14.55 -6.56
CA PRO A 414 -10.98 14.05 -7.81
C PRO A 414 -10.66 15.14 -8.84
N GLU A 415 -11.35 16.29 -8.83
CA GLU A 415 -11.03 17.40 -9.75
C GLU A 415 -9.66 18.02 -9.47
N LEU A 416 -9.22 18.05 -8.20
CA LEU A 416 -7.90 18.54 -7.84
C LEU A 416 -6.78 17.71 -8.51
N LEU A 417 -6.99 16.40 -8.72
CA LEU A 417 -6.04 15.58 -9.48
C LEU A 417 -5.85 16.10 -10.91
N LYS A 418 -6.94 16.52 -11.57
CA LYS A 418 -6.90 17.06 -12.93
C LYS A 418 -6.16 18.40 -12.96
N ASP A 419 -6.40 19.26 -11.97
CA ASP A 419 -5.77 20.58 -11.87
C ASP A 419 -4.25 20.49 -11.56
N LEU A 420 -3.84 19.57 -10.68
CA LEU A 420 -2.44 19.32 -10.37
C LEU A 420 -1.71 18.57 -11.49
N GLY A 421 -2.44 17.70 -12.19
CA GLY A 421 -1.92 16.77 -13.20
C GLY A 421 -1.48 15.43 -12.61
N LEU A 422 -1.79 14.34 -13.32
CA LEU A 422 -1.47 12.98 -12.90
C LEU A 422 0.04 12.78 -12.67
N GLY A 423 0.88 13.18 -13.63
CA GLY A 423 2.34 13.05 -13.55
C GLY A 423 2.95 13.67 -12.30
N PRO A 424 2.76 14.98 -12.05
CA PRO A 424 3.25 15.68 -10.87
C PRO A 424 2.81 15.04 -9.53
N LEU A 425 1.54 14.64 -9.42
CA LEU A 425 1.07 13.97 -8.20
C LEU A 425 1.81 12.66 -7.99
N LEU A 426 1.84 11.78 -9.00
CA LEU A 426 2.47 10.47 -8.91
C LEU A 426 3.99 10.55 -8.67
N GLN A 427 4.66 11.55 -9.25
CA GLN A 427 6.07 11.83 -8.97
C GLN A 427 6.28 12.23 -7.50
N SER A 428 5.44 13.13 -6.96
CA SER A 428 5.57 13.64 -5.59
C SER A 428 5.48 12.55 -4.51
N LEU A 429 4.73 11.47 -4.76
CA LEU A 429 4.64 10.33 -3.84
C LEU A 429 6.01 9.63 -3.64
N GLY A 430 6.95 9.80 -4.58
CA GLY A 430 8.31 9.29 -4.51
C GLY A 430 9.31 10.26 -3.87
N ASP A 431 8.94 11.52 -3.63
CA ASP A 431 9.90 12.54 -3.18
C ASP A 431 10.21 12.44 -1.68
N LYS A 432 9.22 12.06 -0.87
CA LYS A 432 9.37 11.95 0.58
C LYS A 432 9.10 10.54 1.08
N ALA A 433 9.75 10.20 2.19
CA ALA A 433 9.44 8.99 2.92
C ALA A 433 7.98 9.02 3.43
N GLN A 434 7.39 7.84 3.57
CA GLN A 434 6.19 7.63 4.37
C GLN A 434 6.52 7.75 5.87
N TYR A 435 5.50 7.82 6.71
CA TYR A 435 5.68 7.66 8.16
C TYR A 435 6.07 6.23 8.55
N ARG A 436 6.64 6.09 9.75
CA ARG A 436 6.92 4.78 10.35
C ARG A 436 5.61 4.02 10.58
N ASN A 437 5.63 2.72 10.31
CA ASN A 437 4.50 1.85 10.58
C ASN A 437 4.49 1.38 12.04
N GLU A 438 4.08 2.26 12.94
CA GLU A 438 4.09 2.01 14.39
C GLU A 438 2.79 2.45 15.07
N GLU A 439 2.80 2.61 16.39
CA GLU A 439 1.62 2.96 17.16
C GLU A 439 1.11 4.38 16.92
N MET A 440 1.69 5.20 16.05
CA MET A 440 1.21 6.56 15.79
C MET A 440 0.31 6.61 14.57
N THR A 441 -0.70 7.48 14.60
CA THR A 441 -1.58 7.77 13.47
C THR A 441 -1.64 9.28 13.28
N ASP A 442 -1.40 9.75 12.05
CA ASP A 442 -1.38 11.18 11.73
C ASP A 442 -2.61 11.90 12.29
N HIS A 443 -2.44 13.05 12.95
CA HIS A 443 -3.53 13.82 13.54
C HIS A 443 -4.67 14.14 12.54
N LEU A 444 -4.38 14.26 11.24
CA LEU A 444 -5.38 14.39 10.16
C LEU A 444 -6.17 13.10 9.88
N LEU A 445 -5.96 12.06 10.68
CA LEU A 445 -6.69 10.79 10.67
C LEU A 445 -7.36 10.49 12.02
N ARG A 446 -7.02 11.18 13.11
CA ARG A 446 -7.36 10.78 14.48
C ARG A 446 -8.40 11.68 15.16
N SER A 447 -8.51 12.95 14.79
CA SER A 447 -9.40 13.92 15.47
C SER A 447 -9.99 14.95 14.51
N VAL A 448 -10.46 14.49 13.35
CA VAL A 448 -10.89 15.39 12.27
C VAL A 448 -12.41 15.55 12.28
N PRO A 449 -12.96 16.77 12.24
CA PRO A 449 -14.39 16.97 12.06
C PRO A 449 -14.90 16.24 10.81
N CYS A 450 -16.07 15.61 10.91
CA CYS A 450 -16.66 14.96 9.76
C CYS A 450 -16.91 15.99 8.64
N SER A 451 -16.27 15.77 7.49
CA SER A 451 -16.40 16.67 6.34
C SER A 451 -17.67 16.30 5.55
N ALA A 452 -18.71 17.12 5.62
CA ALA A 452 -19.86 17.07 4.70
C ALA A 452 -20.66 18.38 4.75
N PRO A 453 -21.36 18.76 3.66
CA PRO A 453 -22.41 19.78 3.73
C PRO A 453 -23.47 19.36 4.76
N ASN A 454 -23.73 20.23 5.75
CA ASN A 454 -24.63 19.95 6.87
C ASN A 454 -24.19 18.78 7.77
N ALA A 455 -22.90 18.44 7.82
CA ALA A 455 -22.39 17.54 8.84
C ALA A 455 -22.77 18.04 10.24
N ASP A 456 -23.12 17.11 11.12
CA ASP A 456 -23.29 17.42 12.53
C ASP A 456 -21.94 17.96 13.07
N PRO A 457 -21.89 19.19 13.62
CA PRO A 457 -20.65 19.74 14.17
C PRO A 457 -20.09 18.92 15.33
N ALA A 458 -20.91 18.05 15.95
CA ALA A 458 -20.47 17.10 16.98
C ALA A 458 -19.87 15.79 16.40
N CYS A 459 -19.82 15.63 15.07
CA CYS A 459 -19.27 14.43 14.44
C CYS A 459 -17.75 14.57 14.26
N VAL A 460 -17.00 13.59 14.77
CA VAL A 460 -15.54 13.51 14.65
C VAL A 460 -15.16 12.16 14.03
N PHE A 461 -14.11 12.17 13.22
CA PHE A 461 -13.48 11.00 12.65
C PHE A 461 -12.16 10.69 13.35
N ASP A 462 -12.03 9.44 13.80
CA ASP A 462 -10.79 8.85 14.31
C ASP A 462 -10.61 7.46 13.69
N LEU A 463 -9.64 7.33 12.80
CA LEU A 463 -9.35 6.09 12.10
C LEU A 463 -8.79 5.02 13.04
N ALA A 464 -7.93 5.40 14.00
CA ALA A 464 -7.32 4.44 14.91
C ALA A 464 -8.34 3.86 15.89
N ALA A 465 -9.23 4.71 16.44
CA ALA A 465 -10.35 4.25 17.26
C ALA A 465 -11.33 3.40 16.43
N THR A 466 -11.57 3.76 15.17
CA THR A 466 -12.42 2.99 14.25
C THR A 466 -11.84 1.61 13.95
N ASP A 467 -10.54 1.50 13.69
CA ASP A 467 -9.88 0.21 13.43
C ASP A 467 -9.89 -0.69 14.67
N LEU A 468 -9.67 -0.12 15.86
CA LEU A 468 -9.79 -0.83 17.11
C LEU A 468 -11.23 -1.33 17.35
N ALA A 469 -12.23 -0.47 17.16
CA ALA A 469 -13.63 -0.86 17.24
C ALA A 469 -14.00 -1.92 16.20
N ARG A 470 -13.47 -1.81 14.96
CA ARG A 470 -13.69 -2.78 13.88
C ARG A 470 -13.07 -4.13 14.19
N SER A 471 -11.89 -4.15 14.82
CA SER A 471 -11.25 -5.37 15.31
C SER A 471 -12.16 -6.14 16.26
N ARG A 472 -12.77 -5.45 17.24
CA ARG A 472 -13.74 -6.04 18.17
C ARG A 472 -15.06 -6.44 17.48
N ASP A 473 -15.55 -5.62 16.56
CA ASP A 473 -16.74 -5.93 15.73
C ASP A 473 -16.56 -7.22 14.93
N HIS A 474 -15.38 -7.44 14.35
CA HIS A 474 -15.05 -8.64 13.56
C HIS A 474 -14.67 -9.85 14.42
N GLY A 475 -14.68 -9.71 15.75
CA GLY A 475 -14.35 -10.77 16.69
C GLY A 475 -12.91 -11.24 16.52
N MET A 476 -11.97 -10.30 16.42
CA MET A 476 -10.54 -10.61 16.37
C MET A 476 -10.07 -11.23 17.71
N PRO A 477 -9.14 -12.20 17.66
CA PRO A 477 -8.51 -12.73 18.88
C PRO A 477 -7.77 -11.64 19.67
N SER A 478 -7.39 -11.96 20.91
CA SER A 478 -6.42 -11.13 21.64
C SER A 478 -5.08 -11.10 20.88
N TYR A 479 -4.21 -10.15 21.21
CA TYR A 479 -2.86 -10.08 20.64
C TYR A 479 -2.08 -11.39 20.80
N ASN A 480 -2.07 -11.99 21.99
CA ASN A 480 -1.35 -13.25 22.24
C ASN A 480 -1.97 -14.43 21.49
N ASP A 481 -3.30 -14.55 21.45
CA ASP A 481 -3.97 -15.62 20.69
C ASP A 481 -3.68 -15.48 19.19
N LEU A 482 -3.63 -14.26 18.67
CA LEU A 482 -3.31 -14.01 17.27
C LEU A 482 -1.85 -14.34 16.96
N ARG A 483 -0.92 -14.03 17.86
CA ARG A 483 0.48 -14.46 17.76
C ARG A 483 0.60 -15.97 17.65
N GLU A 484 -0.07 -16.71 18.53
CA GLU A 484 -0.09 -18.17 18.48
C GLU A 484 -0.69 -18.71 17.18
N ALA A 485 -1.76 -18.10 16.67
CA ALA A 485 -2.38 -18.47 15.40
C ALA A 485 -1.44 -18.32 14.19
N TYR A 486 -0.50 -17.37 14.25
CA TYR A 486 0.58 -17.19 13.26
C TYR A 486 1.88 -17.94 13.60
N GLY A 487 1.87 -18.79 14.64
CA GLY A 487 3.01 -19.63 15.03
C GLY A 487 4.09 -18.88 15.81
N LEU A 488 3.78 -17.70 16.35
CA LEU A 488 4.67 -16.92 17.19
C LEU A 488 4.43 -17.24 18.67
N ALA A 489 5.45 -17.07 19.50
CA ALA A 489 5.30 -17.25 20.95
C ALA A 489 4.46 -16.10 21.55
N PRO A 490 3.55 -16.39 22.50
CA PRO A 490 2.90 -15.33 23.26
C PRO A 490 3.93 -14.57 24.09
N VAL A 491 3.70 -13.28 24.30
CA VAL A 491 4.54 -12.46 25.18
C VAL A 491 3.98 -12.47 26.60
N THR A 492 4.85 -12.29 27.60
CA THR A 492 4.48 -12.36 29.01
C THR A 492 4.61 -11.03 29.77
N SER A 493 5.03 -9.96 29.10
CA SER A 493 5.17 -8.62 29.69
C SER A 493 4.95 -7.53 28.65
N PHE A 494 4.57 -6.33 29.09
CA PHE A 494 4.38 -5.18 28.20
C PHE A 494 5.70 -4.74 27.54
N THR A 495 6.82 -4.81 28.26
CA THR A 495 8.16 -4.63 27.68
C THR A 495 8.51 -5.70 26.63
N GLY A 496 7.89 -6.88 26.70
CA GLY A 496 8.02 -7.92 25.68
C GLY A 496 7.27 -7.59 24.39
N ILE A 497 6.21 -6.76 24.47
CA ILE A 497 5.54 -6.20 23.29
C ILE A 497 6.41 -5.10 22.69
N THR A 498 6.77 -4.09 23.50
CA THR A 498 7.33 -2.82 22.97
C THR A 498 8.85 -2.83 22.79
N GLY A 499 9.56 -3.77 23.41
CA GLY A 499 11.02 -3.77 23.45
C GLY A 499 11.62 -2.69 24.36
N GLU A 500 10.80 -1.92 25.09
CA GLU A 500 11.28 -0.89 26.00
C GLU A 500 11.87 -1.47 27.30
N ALA A 501 12.72 -0.69 27.97
CA ALA A 501 13.43 -1.14 29.15
C ALA A 501 12.53 -1.34 30.40
N ARG A 502 11.35 -0.71 30.46
CA ARG A 502 10.49 -0.67 31.65
C ARG A 502 9.03 -0.41 31.27
N ASP A 503 8.11 -0.95 32.07
CA ASP A 503 6.66 -0.80 31.94
C ASP A 503 6.05 0.03 33.10
N THR A 504 6.84 0.93 33.68
CA THR A 504 6.46 1.82 34.77
C THR A 504 6.66 3.27 34.37
N PHE A 505 5.75 4.16 34.79
CA PHE A 505 5.91 5.60 34.60
C PHE A 505 7.19 6.11 35.30
N PRO A 506 7.93 7.05 34.69
CA PRO A 506 9.12 7.64 35.29
C PRO A 506 8.75 8.57 36.46
N GLN A 507 9.69 8.77 37.38
CA GLN A 507 9.63 9.93 38.26
C GLN A 507 10.07 11.15 37.46
N ASP A 508 9.10 11.90 36.95
CA ASP A 508 9.29 13.10 36.15
C ASP A 508 8.52 14.24 36.85
N GLY A 509 9.11 15.43 36.91
CA GLY A 509 8.52 16.58 37.59
C GLY A 509 7.40 17.25 36.81
N GLU A 510 7.30 16.98 35.51
CA GLU A 510 6.20 17.45 34.65
C GLU A 510 4.97 16.54 34.77
N LEU A 511 5.14 15.28 35.21
CA LEU A 511 4.02 14.35 35.36
C LEU A 511 3.34 14.48 36.72
N THR A 512 2.01 14.43 36.73
CA THR A 512 1.18 14.40 37.94
C THR A 512 1.27 13.03 38.63
N PRO A 513 1.82 12.95 39.86
CA PRO A 513 1.99 11.66 40.55
C PRO A 513 0.66 10.96 40.78
N GLY A 514 0.55 9.71 40.32
CA GLY A 514 -0.65 8.88 40.41
C GLY A 514 -1.72 9.13 39.35
N ALA A 515 -1.49 10.06 38.42
CA ALA A 515 -2.36 10.35 37.28
C ALA A 515 -1.58 10.33 35.94
N GLU A 516 -0.41 9.68 35.89
CA GLU A 516 0.54 9.80 34.78
C GLU A 516 -0.01 9.34 33.42
N ILE A 517 -1.01 8.45 33.38
CA ILE A 517 -1.66 8.00 32.14
C ILE A 517 -2.62 9.04 31.56
N ASP A 518 -3.16 9.91 32.42
CA ASP A 518 -4.13 10.96 32.06
C ASP A 518 -3.47 12.34 32.15
N ASP A 519 -2.15 12.41 32.33
CA ASP A 519 -1.41 13.66 32.30
C ASP A 519 -1.23 14.12 30.84
N PRO A 520 -1.56 15.38 30.47
CA PRO A 520 -1.34 15.89 29.13
C PRO A 520 0.10 15.73 28.63
N ASP A 521 1.09 15.80 29.52
CA ASP A 521 2.51 15.69 29.16
C ASP A 521 2.96 14.21 28.99
N SER A 522 2.07 13.25 29.26
CA SER A 522 2.35 11.81 29.20
C SER A 522 2.80 11.34 27.82
N VAL A 523 2.22 11.94 26.78
CA VAL A 523 2.46 11.58 25.38
C VAL A 523 3.52 12.46 24.71
N ASP A 524 4.11 13.42 25.41
CA ASP A 524 5.16 14.30 24.86
C ASP A 524 6.34 13.54 24.28
N PHE A 525 6.97 14.08 23.24
CA PHE A 525 8.28 13.61 22.79
C PHE A 525 9.39 14.42 23.48
N THR A 526 10.35 13.72 24.11
CA THR A 526 11.47 14.35 24.84
C THR A 526 12.76 14.37 24.01
N ASP A 527 12.87 13.47 23.04
CA ASP A 527 13.95 13.41 22.07
C ASP A 527 13.41 12.92 20.73
N MET A 528 13.80 13.60 19.65
CA MET A 528 13.55 13.16 18.28
C MET A 528 14.85 13.30 17.51
N ARG A 529 15.16 12.32 16.66
CA ARG A 529 16.40 12.32 15.88
C ARG A 529 16.15 11.89 14.45
N ASN A 530 16.88 12.53 13.54
CA ASN A 530 16.93 12.12 12.13
C ASN A 530 17.77 10.85 11.93
N LEU A 531 17.88 10.39 10.69
CA LEU A 531 18.67 9.23 10.29
C LEU A 531 20.16 9.30 10.66
N PHE A 532 20.70 10.50 10.86
CA PHE A 532 22.09 10.71 11.28
C PHE A 532 22.25 10.71 12.80
N GLY A 533 21.17 10.53 13.55
CA GLY A 533 21.14 10.62 15.00
C GLY A 533 21.26 12.05 15.54
N SER A 534 21.16 13.06 14.67
CA SER A 534 21.12 14.46 15.09
C SER A 534 19.74 14.77 15.65
N LYS A 535 19.69 15.52 16.76
CA LYS A 535 18.43 15.95 17.36
C LYS A 535 17.68 16.88 16.42
N VAL A 536 16.37 16.70 16.32
CA VAL A 536 15.48 17.52 15.52
C VAL A 536 14.43 18.14 16.43
N GLY A 537 14.09 19.40 16.16
CA GLY A 537 13.07 20.12 16.92
C GLY A 537 11.67 19.90 16.32
N PHE A 538 10.64 20.26 17.10
CA PHE A 538 9.22 20.16 16.73
C PHE A 538 8.75 21.17 15.66
N GLN A 539 9.67 21.73 14.87
CA GLN A 539 9.39 22.80 13.89
C GLN A 539 10.30 22.72 12.67
N ALA A 540 10.84 21.55 12.36
CA ALA A 540 11.64 21.40 11.16
C ALA A 540 10.77 21.74 9.94
N LEU A 541 11.11 22.81 9.23
CA LEU A 541 10.40 23.27 8.04
C LEU A 541 10.31 22.15 7.01
N PRO A 542 9.37 22.19 6.04
CA PRO A 542 9.37 21.27 4.90
C PRO A 542 10.74 21.34 4.19
N GLY A 543 11.60 20.35 4.45
CA GLY A 543 12.97 20.30 3.93
C GLY A 543 14.08 20.15 4.98
N ASP A 544 13.79 20.27 6.28
CA ASP A 544 14.80 20.16 7.34
C ASP A 544 14.60 18.89 8.18
N THR A 545 15.66 18.08 8.28
CA THR A 545 15.83 16.94 9.21
C THR A 545 14.57 16.20 9.69
N SER A 546 14.00 15.36 8.83
CA SER A 546 12.92 14.42 9.19
C SER A 546 13.33 13.50 10.35
N ALA A 547 12.53 13.49 11.42
CA ALA A 547 12.70 12.54 12.52
C ALA A 547 12.49 11.11 12.00
N THR A 548 13.31 10.17 12.43
CA THR A 548 13.12 8.73 12.15
C THR A 548 13.19 7.88 13.41
N THR A 549 13.55 8.49 14.55
CA THR A 549 13.55 7.86 15.87
C THR A 549 13.13 8.90 16.90
N TYR A 550 12.53 8.44 17.99
CA TYR A 550 12.03 9.31 19.05
C TYR A 550 12.07 8.63 20.42
N THR A 551 11.81 9.41 21.45
CA THR A 551 11.56 8.96 22.82
C THR A 551 10.41 9.77 23.39
N ARG A 552 9.37 9.10 23.89
CA ARG A 552 8.29 9.76 24.63
C ARG A 552 8.62 9.90 26.10
N ARG A 553 8.00 10.88 26.76
CA ARG A 553 8.13 11.12 28.19
C ARG A 553 7.75 9.87 28.99
N THR A 554 6.65 9.21 28.63
CA THR A 554 6.25 7.94 29.23
C THR A 554 6.46 6.75 28.28
N PRO A 555 6.94 5.60 28.79
CA PRO A 555 7.08 4.39 27.98
C PRO A 555 5.73 3.90 27.44
N LEU A 556 5.70 3.43 26.19
CA LEU A 556 4.50 2.77 25.62
C LEU A 556 4.06 1.57 26.47
N ALA A 557 5.00 0.78 26.98
CA ALA A 557 4.73 -0.35 27.85
C ALA A 557 4.02 0.06 29.15
N ALA A 558 4.35 1.23 29.72
CA ALA A 558 3.69 1.75 30.91
C ALA A 558 2.24 2.16 30.60
N ARG A 559 2.02 2.85 29.48
CA ARG A 559 0.68 3.24 29.02
C ARG A 559 -0.19 2.02 28.72
N LEU A 560 0.32 1.03 27.98
CA LEU A 560 -0.38 -0.23 27.73
C LEU A 560 -0.72 -0.98 29.03
N LYS A 561 0.20 -1.00 30.00
CA LYS A 561 -0.04 -1.61 31.31
C LYS A 561 -1.15 -0.92 32.09
N ALA A 562 -1.17 0.41 32.09
CA ALA A 562 -2.21 1.19 32.76
C ALA A 562 -3.59 0.94 32.14
N ILE A 563 -3.66 0.88 30.81
CA ILE A 563 -4.90 0.69 30.04
C ILE A 563 -5.41 -0.77 30.14
N TYR A 564 -4.54 -1.75 29.89
CA TYR A 564 -4.93 -3.14 29.70
C TYR A 564 -4.70 -4.02 30.92
N GLY A 565 -3.82 -3.65 31.86
CA GLY A 565 -3.48 -4.39 33.09
C GLY A 565 -2.81 -5.77 32.91
N SER A 566 -3.10 -6.49 31.83
CA SER A 566 -2.48 -7.77 31.45
C SER A 566 -2.28 -7.79 29.93
N VAL A 567 -1.17 -8.39 29.48
CA VAL A 567 -0.85 -8.58 28.05
C VAL A 567 -1.89 -9.44 27.33
N ASP A 568 -2.56 -10.35 28.04
CA ASP A 568 -3.59 -11.23 27.46
C ASP A 568 -4.90 -10.49 27.13
N ARG A 569 -5.03 -9.23 27.57
CA ARG A 569 -6.21 -8.39 27.26
C ARG A 569 -5.96 -7.42 26.12
N VAL A 570 -4.73 -7.33 25.60
CA VAL A 570 -4.36 -6.37 24.55
C VAL A 570 -5.09 -6.74 23.26
N ASP A 571 -5.78 -5.77 22.67
CA ASP A 571 -6.41 -5.93 21.36
C ASP A 571 -5.31 -6.18 20.30
N ALA A 572 -5.56 -7.12 19.38
CA ALA A 572 -4.57 -7.52 18.38
C ALA A 572 -4.01 -6.33 17.55
N TYR A 573 -4.86 -5.36 17.19
CA TYR A 573 -4.45 -4.16 16.45
C TYR A 573 -3.45 -3.31 17.24
N VAL A 574 -3.73 -3.07 18.52
CA VAL A 574 -2.85 -2.28 19.41
C VAL A 574 -1.53 -3.00 19.64
N GLY A 575 -1.59 -4.29 19.99
CA GLY A 575 -0.39 -5.08 20.26
C GLY A 575 0.50 -5.23 19.02
N MET A 576 -0.09 -5.39 17.84
CA MET A 576 0.63 -5.48 16.57
C MET A 576 1.44 -4.21 16.26
N LEU A 577 0.81 -3.04 16.37
CA LEU A 577 1.48 -1.76 16.09
C LEU A 577 2.49 -1.36 17.18
N ALA A 578 2.33 -1.87 18.39
CA ALA A 578 3.25 -1.64 19.51
C ALA A 578 4.55 -2.45 19.41
N GLU A 579 4.65 -3.41 18.48
CA GLU A 579 5.87 -4.19 18.30
C GLU A 579 6.96 -3.38 17.58
N PRO A 580 8.22 -3.42 18.06
CA PRO A 580 9.32 -2.76 17.38
C PRO A 580 9.56 -3.41 16.00
N HIS A 581 9.92 -2.59 15.01
CA HIS A 581 10.24 -3.09 13.68
C HIS A 581 11.34 -4.16 13.70
N LEU A 582 11.13 -5.23 12.94
CA LEU A 582 12.19 -6.17 12.62
C LEU A 582 13.28 -5.48 11.81
N ARG A 583 14.53 -5.93 11.99
CA ARG A 583 15.65 -5.37 11.23
C ARG A 583 15.42 -5.50 9.73
N GLY A 584 15.37 -4.35 9.06
CA GLY A 584 15.20 -4.30 7.62
C GLY A 584 13.75 -4.50 7.17
N SER A 585 12.79 -4.22 8.04
CA SER A 585 11.36 -4.23 7.76
C SER A 585 10.68 -2.98 8.29
N GLU A 586 9.53 -2.63 7.72
CA GLU A 586 8.57 -1.67 8.28
C GLU A 586 7.69 -2.34 9.35
N PHE A 587 7.85 -3.64 9.62
CA PHE A 587 6.89 -4.40 10.42
C PHE A 587 7.51 -4.98 11.69
N GLY A 588 6.71 -4.99 12.76
CA GLY A 588 6.88 -5.90 13.90
C GLY A 588 6.72 -7.37 13.51
N GLU A 589 7.00 -8.28 14.45
CA GLU A 589 7.00 -9.73 14.23
C GLU A 589 5.63 -10.27 13.79
N LEU A 590 4.55 -9.86 14.46
CA LEU A 590 3.19 -10.27 14.15
C LEU A 590 2.75 -9.77 12.78
N GLN A 591 2.88 -8.47 12.51
CA GLN A 591 2.47 -7.91 11.22
C GLN A 591 3.28 -8.49 10.05
N GLN A 592 4.59 -8.71 10.25
CA GLN A 592 5.45 -9.40 9.28
C GLN A 592 4.92 -10.81 8.97
N ALA A 593 4.55 -11.59 9.99
CA ALA A 593 4.02 -12.93 9.81
C ALA A 593 2.68 -12.92 9.04
N MET A 594 1.79 -11.98 9.36
CA MET A 594 0.50 -11.80 8.69
C MET A 594 0.66 -11.49 7.20
N TRP A 595 1.52 -10.52 6.87
CA TRP A 595 1.80 -10.14 5.48
C TRP A 595 2.52 -11.25 4.72
N ALA A 596 3.57 -11.83 5.29
CA ALA A 596 4.32 -12.89 4.62
C ALA A 596 3.43 -14.10 4.31
N ASP A 597 2.56 -14.47 5.24
CA ASP A 597 1.66 -15.59 5.08
C ASP A 597 0.55 -15.31 4.06
N GLN A 598 -0.18 -14.19 4.17
CA GLN A 598 -1.29 -13.90 3.25
C GLN A 598 -0.79 -13.68 1.82
N PHE A 599 0.27 -12.88 1.59
CA PHE A 599 0.80 -12.70 0.24
C PHE A 599 1.38 -14.00 -0.33
N ARG A 600 1.97 -14.87 0.49
CA ARG A 600 2.37 -16.20 0.01
C ARG A 600 1.17 -17.02 -0.45
N ARG A 601 0.05 -17.02 0.29
CA ARG A 601 -1.18 -17.73 -0.12
C ARG A 601 -1.79 -17.13 -1.38
N LEU A 602 -1.85 -15.80 -1.48
CA LEU A 602 -2.32 -15.09 -2.68
C LEU A 602 -1.47 -15.44 -3.91
N ARG A 603 -0.15 -15.62 -3.74
CA ARG A 603 0.74 -16.03 -4.82
C ARG A 603 0.61 -17.50 -5.21
N ASP A 604 0.65 -18.38 -4.21
CA ASP A 604 0.79 -19.82 -4.40
C ASP A 604 -0.58 -20.46 -4.72
N GLY A 605 -1.69 -19.88 -4.22
CA GLY A 605 -3.07 -20.33 -4.44
C GLY A 605 -3.78 -19.65 -5.61
N ASP A 606 -3.13 -18.72 -6.32
CA ASP A 606 -3.69 -18.07 -7.51
C ASP A 606 -3.22 -18.76 -8.81
N ARG A 607 -4.18 -19.39 -9.51
CA ARG A 607 -3.92 -20.02 -10.82
C ARG A 607 -3.58 -19.00 -11.90
N PHE A 608 -3.99 -17.76 -11.72
CA PHE A 608 -3.78 -16.65 -12.65
C PHE A 608 -2.58 -15.76 -12.28
N PHE A 609 -1.81 -16.14 -11.26
CA PHE A 609 -0.55 -15.48 -10.91
C PHE A 609 0.41 -15.46 -12.12
N TYR A 610 1.09 -14.33 -12.36
CA TYR A 610 1.95 -14.12 -13.53
C TYR A 610 2.99 -15.23 -13.70
N GLY A 611 3.50 -15.78 -12.59
CA GLY A 611 4.44 -16.90 -12.59
C GLY A 611 3.84 -18.17 -13.22
N ASN A 612 2.58 -18.47 -12.91
CA ASN A 612 1.84 -19.59 -13.49
C ASN A 612 1.38 -19.30 -14.93
N GLN A 613 1.10 -18.03 -15.25
CA GLN A 613 0.71 -17.56 -16.58
C GLN A 613 1.90 -17.29 -17.52
N SER A 614 3.12 -17.68 -17.14
CA SER A 614 4.34 -17.29 -17.85
C SER A 614 4.40 -17.77 -19.31
N ALA A 615 3.75 -18.88 -19.66
CA ALA A 615 3.68 -19.35 -21.05
C ALA A 615 2.82 -18.41 -21.91
N THR A 616 1.64 -18.06 -21.42
CA THR A 616 0.72 -17.09 -22.03
C THR A 616 1.38 -15.73 -22.20
N LEU A 617 2.02 -15.21 -21.14
CA LEU A 617 2.68 -13.91 -21.16
C LEU A 617 3.89 -13.88 -22.12
N ARG A 618 4.68 -14.97 -22.19
CA ARG A 618 5.75 -15.11 -23.19
C ARG A 618 5.21 -15.16 -24.62
N ALA A 619 4.00 -15.67 -24.82
CA ALA A 619 3.38 -15.69 -26.14
C ALA A 619 2.91 -14.28 -26.53
N ILE A 620 2.23 -13.56 -25.62
CA ILE A 620 1.84 -12.15 -25.81
C ILE A 620 3.06 -11.29 -26.17
N SER A 621 4.15 -11.39 -25.38
CA SER A 621 5.38 -10.65 -25.63
C SER A 621 6.03 -10.98 -26.97
N ARG A 622 6.08 -12.25 -27.37
CA ARG A 622 6.65 -12.63 -28.68
C ARG A 622 5.81 -12.22 -29.87
N THR A 623 4.48 -12.27 -29.74
CA THR A 623 3.56 -11.99 -30.84
C THR A 623 3.32 -10.50 -31.02
N TYR A 624 3.18 -9.75 -29.92
CA TYR A 624 2.77 -8.35 -29.93
C TYR A 624 3.85 -7.37 -29.43
N GLY A 625 4.97 -7.86 -28.89
CA GLY A 625 6.02 -6.99 -28.33
C GLY A 625 5.66 -6.38 -26.97
N ILE A 626 4.61 -6.88 -26.31
CA ILE A 626 4.07 -6.35 -25.05
C ILE A 626 4.54 -7.25 -23.91
N ASP A 627 5.41 -6.74 -23.03
CA ASP A 627 5.83 -7.43 -21.80
C ASP A 627 5.05 -6.89 -20.59
N PHE A 628 5.05 -7.64 -19.50
CA PHE A 628 4.45 -7.25 -18.21
C PHE A 628 5.51 -6.90 -17.16
N ARG A 629 6.79 -7.10 -17.47
CA ARG A 629 7.91 -6.90 -16.52
C ARG A 629 8.36 -5.46 -16.50
N HIS A 630 7.43 -4.55 -16.24
CA HIS A 630 7.70 -3.14 -16.06
C HIS A 630 7.83 -2.82 -14.58
N ARG A 631 8.75 -1.92 -14.26
CA ARG A 631 8.78 -1.28 -12.94
C ARG A 631 7.66 -0.26 -12.87
N LEU A 632 7.23 0.11 -11.68
CA LEU A 632 6.21 1.15 -11.53
C LEU A 632 6.64 2.48 -12.17
N ALA A 633 7.93 2.82 -12.09
CA ALA A 633 8.50 3.99 -12.77
C ALA A 633 8.35 3.94 -14.30
N ASP A 634 8.44 2.75 -14.90
CA ASP A 634 8.29 2.57 -16.35
C ASP A 634 6.83 2.76 -16.76
N VAL A 635 5.88 2.21 -15.98
CA VAL A 635 4.44 2.41 -16.20
C VAL A 635 4.05 3.87 -16.04
N MET A 636 4.59 4.57 -15.04
CA MET A 636 4.39 6.02 -14.86
C MET A 636 4.87 6.82 -16.08
N ALA A 637 6.10 6.57 -16.53
CA ALA A 637 6.66 7.29 -17.68
C ALA A 637 5.93 6.99 -19.00
N ALA A 638 5.35 5.80 -19.14
CA ALA A 638 4.59 5.42 -20.33
C ALA A 638 3.19 6.05 -20.40
N ASN A 639 2.64 6.52 -19.27
CA ASN A 639 1.23 6.95 -19.15
C ASN A 639 1.06 8.36 -18.57
N THR A 640 2.17 9.09 -18.37
CA THR A 640 2.18 10.47 -17.90
C THR A 640 3.15 11.29 -18.75
N ASP A 641 3.22 12.58 -18.48
CA ASP A 641 4.16 13.51 -19.07
C ASP A 641 5.49 13.59 -18.31
N ILE A 642 5.72 12.71 -17.33
CA ILE A 642 6.98 12.63 -16.59
C ILE A 642 7.96 11.73 -17.32
N GLU A 643 9.09 12.30 -17.71
CA GLU A 643 10.18 11.56 -18.34
C GLU A 643 10.73 10.47 -17.43
N ARG A 644 11.04 9.29 -17.98
CA ARG A 644 11.57 8.16 -17.21
C ARG A 644 12.85 8.51 -16.43
N SER A 645 13.68 9.40 -16.96
CA SER A 645 14.91 9.88 -16.29
C SER A 645 14.65 10.75 -15.07
N ALA A 646 13.44 11.29 -14.90
CA ALA A 646 13.02 12.08 -13.74
C ALA A 646 12.43 11.23 -12.61
N LEU A 647 12.42 9.89 -12.78
CA LEU A 647 11.91 8.92 -11.81
C LEU A 647 13.04 7.97 -11.35
N PRO A 648 12.99 7.45 -10.13
CA PRO A 648 13.97 6.49 -9.64
C PRO A 648 13.71 5.14 -10.30
N ASP A 649 14.70 4.23 -10.21
CA ASP A 649 14.45 2.86 -10.63
C ASP A 649 13.38 2.16 -9.78
N ASN A 650 13.26 2.49 -8.49
CA ASN A 650 12.21 1.95 -7.65
C ASN A 650 11.58 3.10 -6.85
N VAL A 651 10.36 3.47 -7.24
CA VAL A 651 9.60 4.59 -6.65
C VAL A 651 9.14 4.33 -5.22
N PHE A 652 9.22 3.08 -4.72
CA PHE A 652 8.91 2.75 -3.33
C PHE A 652 10.00 3.19 -2.35
N TYR A 653 11.08 3.81 -2.82
CA TYR A 653 12.07 4.47 -1.98
C TYR A 653 12.12 5.95 -2.31
N SER A 654 12.23 6.79 -1.28
CA SER A 654 12.26 8.23 -1.44
C SER A 654 13.52 8.69 -2.19
N HIS A 655 13.35 9.71 -3.03
CA HIS A 655 14.47 10.41 -3.67
C HIS A 655 15.24 11.22 -2.63
N GLY A 656 16.15 10.54 -1.96
CA GLY A 656 16.98 11.18 -0.96
C GLY A 656 17.80 10.18 -0.22
N GLU A 657 17.25 9.06 0.21
CA GLU A 657 17.91 8.27 1.24
C GLU A 657 17.65 6.78 1.02
N VAL A 658 18.20 6.22 -0.05
CA VAL A 658 18.05 4.80 -0.42
C VAL A 658 18.30 3.86 0.79
N PRO A 659 17.68 2.68 0.93
CA PRO A 659 18.14 1.72 1.93
C PRO A 659 19.52 1.19 1.55
N ALA A 660 20.45 1.15 2.49
CA ALA A 660 21.75 0.55 2.22
C ALA A 660 21.80 -0.92 2.64
N GLY A 661 22.30 -1.75 1.72
CA GLY A 661 23.09 -2.91 2.11
C GLY A 661 24.30 -2.45 2.92
N SER A 662 24.79 -3.29 3.83
CA SER A 662 25.95 -2.96 4.67
C SER A 662 27.14 -2.44 3.85
N CYS A 663 27.85 -1.45 4.38
CA CYS A 663 28.93 -0.76 3.68
C CYS A 663 30.19 -0.60 4.53
N ARG A 664 31.33 -0.43 3.85
CA ARG A 664 32.59 0.04 4.44
C ARG A 664 33.13 1.19 3.61
N VAL A 665 33.52 2.26 4.28
CA VAL A 665 34.06 3.46 3.63
C VAL A 665 35.50 3.67 4.08
N ARG A 666 36.35 4.03 3.13
CA ARG A 666 37.69 4.56 3.38
C ARG A 666 37.77 5.95 2.79
N TYR A 667 38.17 6.91 3.60
CA TYR A 667 38.41 8.28 3.20
C TYR A 667 39.90 8.58 3.39
N ALA A 668 40.52 9.20 2.39
CA ALA A 668 41.91 9.59 2.46
C ALA A 668 42.08 10.93 1.74
N ALA A 669 42.34 11.99 2.50
CA ALA A 669 42.72 13.31 1.99
C ALA A 669 44.23 13.52 2.12
N GLY A 670 44.83 14.24 1.18
CA GLY A 670 46.18 14.78 1.30
C GLY A 670 46.19 16.06 2.14
N GLU A 671 47.39 16.47 2.56
CA GLU A 671 47.57 17.74 3.26
C GLU A 671 47.21 18.93 2.34
N PRO A 672 46.51 19.95 2.87
CA PRO A 672 46.25 21.19 2.14
C PRO A 672 47.54 21.90 1.72
N ASP A 673 47.54 22.46 0.51
CA ASP A 673 48.62 23.33 0.04
C ASP A 673 48.56 24.73 0.70
N ALA A 674 49.50 25.61 0.33
CA ALA A 674 49.59 26.96 0.88
C ALA A 674 48.35 27.84 0.58
N ALA A 675 47.51 27.44 -0.37
CA ALA A 675 46.24 28.10 -0.70
C ALA A 675 45.03 27.39 -0.06
N GLY A 676 45.26 26.35 0.76
CA GLY A 676 44.24 25.56 1.42
C GLY A 676 43.61 24.47 0.55
N ALA A 677 44.08 24.24 -0.68
CA ALA A 677 43.53 23.23 -1.57
C ALA A 677 44.12 21.85 -1.28
N PHE A 678 43.27 20.81 -1.30
CA PHE A 678 43.70 19.42 -1.13
C PHE A 678 42.97 18.48 -2.10
N THR A 679 43.55 17.29 -2.28
CA THR A 679 42.97 16.22 -3.10
C THR A 679 42.89 14.94 -2.29
N GLY A 680 41.95 14.06 -2.63
CA GLY A 680 41.76 12.81 -1.91
C GLY A 680 41.04 11.74 -2.72
N THR A 681 40.85 10.60 -2.08
CA THR A 681 40.09 9.47 -2.63
C THR A 681 39.12 8.92 -1.60
N LEU A 682 37.89 8.70 -2.06
CA LEU A 682 36.83 8.05 -1.31
C LEU A 682 36.63 6.63 -1.87
N GLU A 683 36.70 5.61 -1.02
CA GLU A 683 36.40 4.22 -1.39
C GLU A 683 35.12 3.74 -0.71
N ILE A 684 34.14 3.26 -1.47
CA ILE A 684 32.88 2.72 -0.97
C ILE A 684 32.81 1.23 -1.31
N LYS A 685 32.88 0.36 -0.30
CA LYS A 685 32.73 -1.09 -0.45
C LYS A 685 31.33 -1.53 -0.07
N ASN A 686 30.65 -2.20 -0.98
CA ASN A 686 29.42 -2.92 -0.68
C ASN A 686 29.75 -4.24 0.05
N THR A 687 29.40 -4.33 1.33
CA THR A 687 29.54 -5.54 2.14
C THR A 687 28.24 -6.33 2.27
N GLY A 688 27.17 -5.86 1.65
CA GLY A 688 25.87 -6.50 1.59
C GLY A 688 25.78 -7.60 0.55
N ARG A 689 24.56 -8.12 0.35
CA ARG A 689 24.25 -9.20 -0.61
C ARG A 689 23.53 -8.71 -1.88
N THR A 690 23.11 -7.45 -1.91
CA THR A 690 22.41 -6.82 -3.04
C THR A 690 23.30 -5.75 -3.69
N PRO A 691 23.28 -5.58 -5.03
CA PRO A 691 23.96 -4.46 -5.69
C PRO A 691 23.41 -3.12 -5.21
N LEU A 692 24.29 -2.13 -5.01
CA LEU A 692 23.91 -0.74 -4.73
C LEU A 692 23.88 0.02 -6.05
N THR A 693 22.70 0.23 -6.62
CA THR A 693 22.52 0.83 -7.96
C THR A 693 22.33 2.34 -7.92
N ALA A 694 21.68 2.86 -6.87
CA ALA A 694 21.60 4.26 -6.51
C ALA A 694 22.13 4.41 -5.08
N TRP A 695 23.07 5.33 -4.87
CA TRP A 695 23.60 5.56 -3.53
C TRP A 695 23.92 7.02 -3.25
N ALA A 696 23.76 7.43 -2.00
CA ALA A 696 24.08 8.74 -1.47
C ALA A 696 24.99 8.57 -0.26
N LEU A 697 26.29 8.85 -0.41
CA LEU A 697 27.21 8.84 0.71
C LEU A 697 27.18 10.18 1.44
N ARG A 698 26.95 10.14 2.75
CA ARG A 698 26.86 11.31 3.62
C ARG A 698 27.90 11.30 4.72
N TYR A 699 28.46 12.46 5.02
CA TYR A 699 29.43 12.67 6.10
C TYR A 699 29.51 14.15 6.48
N ARG A 700 30.15 14.46 7.61
CA ARG A 700 30.40 15.82 8.09
C ARG A 700 31.87 16.20 8.01
N TYR A 701 32.15 17.38 7.47
CA TYR A 701 33.44 18.05 7.59
C TYR A 701 33.60 18.79 8.92
N ALA A 702 34.84 19.16 9.24
CA ALA A 702 35.09 20.18 10.25
C ALA A 702 34.74 21.58 9.70
N ASP A 703 34.45 22.53 10.61
CA ASP A 703 34.20 23.92 10.23
C ASP A 703 35.37 24.49 9.40
N GLY A 704 35.05 25.15 8.28
CA GLY A 704 36.04 25.73 7.36
C GLY A 704 36.51 24.84 6.21
N GLN A 705 35.99 23.60 6.05
CA GLN A 705 36.27 22.76 4.87
C GLN A 705 35.12 22.78 3.84
N LYS A 706 35.47 22.73 2.55
CA LYS A 706 34.52 22.62 1.43
C LYS A 706 34.93 21.56 0.42
N ALA A 707 33.97 20.75 -0.05
CA ALA A 707 34.15 19.90 -1.22
C ALA A 707 34.02 20.75 -2.49
N VAL A 708 35.03 20.68 -3.38
CA VAL A 708 35.07 21.48 -4.61
C VAL A 708 34.59 20.67 -5.80
N GLU A 709 35.06 19.43 -5.95
CA GLU A 709 34.64 18.54 -7.02
C GLU A 709 34.80 17.08 -6.59
N VAL A 710 33.85 16.21 -6.94
CA VAL A 710 34.00 14.76 -6.82
C VAL A 710 33.82 14.15 -8.22
N LYS A 711 34.87 13.54 -8.75
CA LYS A 711 34.92 13.13 -10.15
C LYS A 711 33.93 11.99 -10.42
N GLY A 712 32.93 12.26 -11.26
CA GLY A 712 31.90 11.28 -11.63
C GLY A 712 30.83 11.08 -10.56
N ALA A 713 30.59 12.06 -9.69
CA ALA A 713 29.50 12.09 -8.72
C ALA A 713 28.93 13.51 -8.61
N VAL A 714 27.71 13.64 -8.12
CA VAL A 714 27.11 14.96 -7.80
C VAL A 714 27.31 15.23 -6.31
N VAL A 715 27.81 16.42 -5.98
CA VAL A 715 28.09 16.81 -4.59
C VAL A 715 27.20 17.96 -4.20
N SER A 716 26.59 17.86 -3.03
CA SER A 716 25.96 18.97 -2.34
C SER A 716 26.59 19.11 -0.96
N GLN A 717 26.79 20.36 -0.53
CA GLN A 717 27.27 20.67 0.81
C GLN A 717 26.44 21.80 1.39
N ASN A 718 25.89 21.61 2.59
CA ASN A 718 25.21 22.64 3.37
C ASN A 718 25.89 22.76 4.74
N GLY A 719 26.53 23.90 5.01
CA GLY A 719 27.40 24.05 6.18
C GLY A 719 28.51 22.99 6.18
N THR A 720 28.56 22.18 7.24
CA THR A 720 29.52 21.07 7.39
C THR A 720 29.01 19.74 6.84
N ASP A 721 27.72 19.63 6.48
CA ASP A 721 27.11 18.41 5.96
C ASP A 721 27.40 18.24 4.47
N VAL A 722 27.98 17.10 4.09
CA VAL A 722 28.32 16.76 2.70
C VAL A 722 27.53 15.54 2.26
N THR A 723 26.93 15.64 1.07
CA THR A 723 26.29 14.51 0.39
C THR A 723 26.92 14.30 -0.99
N VAL A 724 27.29 13.05 -1.28
CA VAL A 724 27.84 12.61 -2.56
C VAL A 724 26.89 11.58 -3.18
N HIS A 725 26.29 11.92 -4.31
CA HIS A 725 25.34 11.07 -5.02
C HIS A 725 26.01 10.28 -6.15
N SER A 726 25.56 9.03 -6.34
CA SER A 726 25.91 8.23 -7.50
C SER A 726 25.54 8.94 -8.81
N PRO A 727 26.37 8.86 -9.87
CA PRO A 727 26.04 9.45 -11.17
C PRO A 727 24.89 8.70 -11.86
N ASP A 728 24.11 9.43 -12.66
CA ASP A 728 22.92 8.93 -13.38
C ASP A 728 23.20 7.75 -14.32
N SER A 729 24.46 7.58 -14.75
CA SER A 729 24.92 6.42 -15.53
C SER A 729 26.23 5.87 -14.99
N GLY A 730 26.18 4.70 -14.34
CA GLY A 730 27.38 3.90 -14.03
C GLY A 730 27.81 3.77 -12.56
N GLY A 731 26.99 4.20 -11.59
CA GLY A 731 27.31 4.17 -10.16
C GLY A 731 27.18 2.82 -9.43
N THR A 732 26.88 1.70 -10.11
CA THR A 732 26.52 0.44 -9.42
C THR A 732 27.69 -0.23 -8.69
N ILE A 733 27.54 -0.44 -7.37
CA ILE A 733 28.49 -1.19 -6.53
C ILE A 733 27.94 -2.60 -6.27
N ARG A 734 28.41 -3.60 -7.02
CA ARG A 734 28.01 -5.02 -6.81
C ARG A 734 28.47 -5.55 -5.43
N PRO A 735 27.80 -6.58 -4.88
CA PRO A 735 28.22 -7.21 -3.62
C PRO A 735 29.71 -7.58 -3.61
N GLY A 736 30.40 -7.19 -2.53
CA GLY A 736 31.83 -7.43 -2.35
C GLY A 736 32.77 -6.52 -3.16
N ARG A 737 32.25 -5.66 -4.03
CA ARG A 737 33.05 -4.72 -4.83
C ARG A 737 33.20 -3.37 -4.14
N THR A 738 34.25 -2.65 -4.54
CA THR A 738 34.60 -1.32 -4.05
C THR A 738 34.58 -0.33 -5.20
N LEU A 739 33.85 0.77 -5.04
CA LEU A 739 33.92 1.94 -5.90
C LEU A 739 34.97 2.91 -5.35
N ARG A 740 35.74 3.55 -6.23
CA ARG A 740 36.75 4.56 -5.89
C ARG A 740 36.40 5.87 -6.57
N VAL A 741 36.35 6.95 -5.80
CA VAL A 741 35.91 8.26 -6.25
C VAL A 741 36.95 9.31 -5.85
N PRO A 742 37.74 9.83 -6.80
CA PRO A 742 38.66 10.94 -6.54
C PRO A 742 37.90 12.24 -6.26
N PHE A 743 38.43 13.08 -5.38
CA PHE A 743 37.82 14.39 -5.07
C PHE A 743 38.86 15.48 -4.80
N THR A 744 38.41 16.73 -4.88
CA THR A 744 39.16 17.94 -4.51
C THR A 744 38.37 18.74 -3.46
N GLY A 745 39.08 19.44 -2.58
CA GLY A 745 38.48 20.25 -1.51
C GLY A 745 39.35 21.45 -1.12
N THR A 746 38.80 22.35 -0.31
CA THR A 746 39.52 23.48 0.31
C THR A 746 39.32 23.49 1.82
N ALA A 747 40.32 23.96 2.57
CA ALA A 747 40.27 24.17 4.02
C ALA A 747 40.82 25.56 4.36
N ASP A 748 40.29 26.21 5.39
CA ASP A 748 40.75 27.53 5.83
C ASP A 748 42.23 27.50 6.31
N ALA A 749 43.02 28.48 5.89
CA ALA A 749 44.48 28.52 6.06
C ALA A 749 44.97 28.64 7.52
N THR A 750 44.06 28.77 8.50
CA THR A 750 44.40 28.95 9.92
C THR A 750 44.54 27.61 10.66
N GLY A 751 45.55 26.85 10.30
CA GLY A 751 46.28 25.97 11.24
C GLY A 751 45.66 24.65 11.67
N GLY A 752 44.57 24.17 11.08
CA GLY A 752 44.11 22.79 11.22
C GLY A 752 44.16 22.10 9.86
N GLY A 753 44.92 21.02 9.71
CA GLY A 753 44.93 20.23 8.46
C GLY A 753 43.53 19.74 8.07
N ALA A 754 43.39 19.16 6.87
CA ALA A 754 42.11 18.59 6.45
C ALA A 754 41.72 17.43 7.39
N ALA A 755 40.82 17.67 8.34
CA ALA A 755 40.36 16.64 9.27
C ALA A 755 39.53 15.59 8.53
N ASP A 756 39.80 14.32 8.82
CA ASP A 756 39.01 13.21 8.28
C ASP A 756 37.61 13.18 8.93
N PRO A 757 36.54 12.94 8.15
CA PRO A 757 35.21 12.76 8.71
C PRO A 757 35.13 11.58 9.67
N ALA A 758 34.51 11.78 10.84
CA ALA A 758 34.44 10.76 11.89
C ALA A 758 33.47 9.61 11.58
N ALA A 759 32.49 9.83 10.69
CA ALA A 759 31.48 8.85 10.34
C ALA A 759 30.97 9.05 8.91
N PHE A 760 30.55 7.96 8.31
CA PHE A 760 29.96 7.93 6.98
C PHE A 760 28.67 7.11 7.01
N THR A 761 27.65 7.61 6.32
CA THR A 761 26.40 6.90 6.07
C THR A 761 26.26 6.72 4.57
N LEU A 762 26.25 5.47 4.09
CA LEU A 762 25.87 5.21 2.71
C LEU A 762 24.38 4.97 2.71
N ASN A 763 23.68 5.84 2.00
CA ASN A 763 22.25 5.94 1.96
C ASN A 763 21.68 6.12 3.39
N THR A 764 21.09 5.08 4.00
CA THR A 764 20.64 5.07 5.40
C THR A 764 21.51 4.22 6.35
N THR A 765 22.52 3.50 5.86
CA THR A 765 23.34 2.61 6.71
C THR A 765 24.65 3.26 7.09
N ARG A 766 24.92 3.33 8.39
CA ARG A 766 26.24 3.70 8.92
C ARG A 766 27.29 2.71 8.41
N CYS A 767 28.31 3.21 7.71
CA CYS A 767 29.40 2.40 7.22
C CYS A 767 30.46 2.20 8.29
N SER A 768 31.08 1.02 8.29
CA SER A 768 32.35 0.84 9.00
C SER A 768 33.44 1.69 8.34
N THR A 769 34.23 2.40 9.15
CA THR A 769 35.40 3.16 8.68
C THR A 769 36.67 2.34 8.87
N ARG A 770 37.61 2.43 7.92
CA ARG A 770 38.95 1.85 8.07
C ARG A 770 40.01 2.60 7.28
#